data_AF-A0AB39HQH2-F1
#
_entry.id   AF-A0AB39HQH2-F1
#
_cell.length_a   1.000
_cell.length_b   1.000
_cell.length_c   1.000
_cell.angle_alpha   90.00
_cell.angle_beta   90.00
_cell.angle_gamma   90.00
#
_symmetry.space_group_name_H-M   'P 1'
#
loop_
_entity.id
_entity.type
_entity.pdbx_description
1 polymer ?
#
loop_
_entity_poly.entity_id
_entity_poly.type
_entity_poly.pdbx_seq_one_letter_code
_entity_poly.pdbx_strand_id
1 'polypeptide(L)'
;MTVSTTDSVEEYVSGGPSFPISYRFLQNSDIEAVLVKQDGTSETLVLGTQYTLTGAGAQNGGTLTSSYASGVLATPGATLTISRVMDAVQPTDLRNQGRYFAETHENVFDRLTMLIQQGLAWTRRALVRPVGKDYYDAEGRRIANVGDPTANGDAVNKLSMEQYVASVIESGTGPINQASNVIYIDPDGIPRTVQDLASPEGSNYIGDGVNPGTVSDSLRALEARADAYDSVTGSGAIKYLANEGRVNRLARSRDFAVSVVGKVLQSGRYDHFGQMDMLPDGTLCLFYRSGTTHDTDNAPLRFTTQLANGNWATPTNIVQDPIYDLRDPAGGVMSNGRIAIATTTHDMATPSLFPELRIYTSDNYGGSWVLRQSIAVPAGQMKFPHGKGFHSGDKYCIPYYATPAGGGRQLRLLETTDGGLTWVEGATVYSGAVNYNETGYVNLGGGLFIGASRVDGAGGGKIRLWRSVDGAVTWTDIGDMDGIAGDGTSILVSPSLTSVVTSSGTVHAVLFYTDRTTTQLVYRTIARNNLLPGGTPKWSARTGIYSAPNLSGYQSHVVIGSRILGSFFREITFNVLAEIAQWEVFHGDLPDYQSDWTAVVPSTQYTFTHGLQRAPRKVVVEFATTNASPGQTYVVQASYFNDGANKGSGAQVAINGTQILVGTGAAVWGTAYFGGIDTSTRYTSGYYRVSTWL
;
A
#
# COMPACT_ATOMS: atom_id res chain seq x y z
N MET A 1 57.74 33.74 -53.72
CA MET A 1 57.90 33.84 -52.25
C MET A 1 56.61 33.31 -51.66
N THR A 2 56.67 32.35 -50.73
CA THR A 2 55.48 31.63 -50.23
C THR A 2 55.67 31.27 -48.76
N VAL A 3 54.65 31.31 -47.91
CA VAL A 3 54.75 30.80 -46.54
C VAL A 3 55.06 29.30 -46.55
N SER A 4 56.28 28.93 -46.16
CA SER A 4 56.80 27.55 -46.23
C SER A 4 56.97 26.85 -44.89
N THR A 5 56.67 27.53 -43.78
CA THR A 5 56.68 26.98 -42.41
C THR A 5 55.28 27.02 -41.82
N THR A 6 54.97 26.08 -40.94
CA THR A 6 53.76 26.08 -40.10
C THR A 6 53.91 26.96 -38.86
N ASP A 7 55.11 27.44 -38.59
CA ASP A 7 55.41 28.18 -37.37
C ASP A 7 54.92 29.62 -37.48
N SER A 8 54.27 30.07 -36.40
CA SER A 8 53.83 31.46 -36.21
C SER A 8 54.14 31.96 -34.80
N VAL A 9 54.83 31.15 -33.99
CA VAL A 9 55.21 31.42 -32.61
C VAL A 9 56.56 30.77 -32.35
N GLU A 10 57.46 31.47 -31.68
CA GLU A 10 58.71 30.95 -31.16
C GLU A 10 58.84 31.26 -29.67
N GLU A 11 59.42 30.33 -28.93
CA GLU A 11 59.68 30.50 -27.51
C GLU A 11 61.17 30.39 -27.21
N TYR A 12 61.69 31.35 -26.46
CA TYR A 12 63.06 31.40 -25.98
C TYR A 12 63.07 31.30 -24.46
N VAL A 13 63.74 30.28 -23.93
CA VAL A 13 63.91 30.06 -22.48
C VAL A 13 65.26 30.56 -21.95
N SER A 14 66.14 30.99 -22.87
CA SER A 14 67.45 31.60 -22.60
C SER A 14 67.96 32.28 -23.89
N GLY A 15 68.92 33.19 -23.77
CA GLY A 15 69.61 33.82 -24.91
C GLY A 15 69.56 35.36 -24.94
N GLY A 16 69.86 35.93 -26.11
CA GLY A 16 69.82 37.37 -26.38
C GLY A 16 71.20 38.05 -26.46
N PRO A 17 71.24 39.35 -26.84
CA PRO A 17 70.11 40.25 -27.03
C PRO A 17 69.36 40.04 -28.36
N SER A 18 69.85 39.22 -29.28
CA SER A 18 69.19 38.91 -30.55
C SER A 18 68.51 37.54 -30.53
N PHE A 19 67.23 37.55 -30.89
CA PHE A 19 66.35 36.39 -30.97
C PHE A 19 65.86 36.25 -32.41
N PRO A 20 66.34 35.25 -33.16
CA PRO A 20 65.87 34.99 -34.52
C PRO A 20 64.35 34.82 -34.58
N ILE A 21 63.76 35.07 -35.73
CA ILE A 21 62.38 34.73 -36.05
C ILE A 21 62.45 33.96 -37.36
N SER A 22 62.24 32.65 -37.32
CA SER A 22 62.38 31.76 -38.48
C SER A 22 61.17 31.73 -39.41
N TYR A 23 60.11 32.46 -39.04
CA TYR A 23 58.89 32.58 -39.84
C TYR A 23 58.71 33.98 -40.43
N ARG A 24 58.21 34.06 -41.67
CA ARG A 24 57.95 35.32 -42.38
C ARG A 24 56.91 36.18 -41.66
N PHE A 25 57.09 37.49 -41.60
CA PHE A 25 56.06 38.44 -41.13
C PHE A 25 56.05 39.66 -42.05
N LEU A 26 54.88 40.26 -42.29
CA LEU A 26 54.73 41.27 -43.35
C LEU A 26 55.12 42.66 -42.87
N GLN A 27 54.80 43.00 -41.62
CA GLN A 27 55.13 44.27 -40.99
C GLN A 27 55.64 44.05 -39.58
N ASN A 28 56.50 44.94 -39.07
CA ASN A 28 56.99 44.84 -37.68
C ASN A 28 55.85 44.86 -36.65
N SER A 29 54.73 45.53 -36.96
CA SER A 29 53.52 45.55 -36.11
C SER A 29 52.78 44.22 -36.07
N ASP A 30 53.07 43.28 -36.97
CA ASP A 30 52.46 41.94 -36.99
C ASP A 30 53.13 40.98 -35.98
N ILE A 31 54.06 41.46 -35.16
CA ILE A 31 54.79 40.67 -34.17
C ILE A 31 54.49 41.20 -32.78
N GLU A 32 54.11 40.28 -31.88
CA GLU A 32 53.96 40.52 -30.46
C GLU A 32 54.99 39.68 -29.70
N ALA A 33 55.62 40.28 -28.69
CA ALA A 33 56.54 39.58 -27.81
C ALA A 33 56.02 39.62 -26.38
N VAL A 34 55.82 38.47 -25.76
CA VAL A 34 55.34 38.31 -24.39
C VAL A 34 56.41 37.65 -23.55
N LEU A 35 56.75 38.27 -22.43
CA LEU A 35 57.73 37.79 -21.47
C LEU A 35 57.00 37.21 -20.27
N VAL A 36 57.34 36.00 -19.87
CA VAL A 36 56.87 35.37 -18.63
C VAL A 36 58.04 35.31 -17.65
N LYS A 37 57.87 35.93 -16.48
CA LYS A 37 58.87 35.97 -15.40
C LYS A 37 58.82 34.66 -14.59
N GLN A 38 59.84 34.41 -13.76
CA GLN A 38 59.93 33.20 -12.94
C GLN A 38 58.74 33.00 -11.99
N ASP A 39 58.08 34.07 -11.56
CA ASP A 39 56.89 34.05 -10.70
C ASP A 39 55.59 33.73 -11.48
N GLY A 40 55.66 33.52 -12.80
CA GLY A 40 54.52 33.26 -13.67
C GLY A 40 53.81 34.52 -14.17
N THR A 41 54.29 35.72 -13.80
CA THR A 41 53.72 36.99 -14.28
C THR A 41 54.06 37.17 -15.76
N SER A 42 53.06 37.44 -16.59
CA SER A 42 53.22 37.72 -18.02
C SER A 42 53.20 39.23 -18.30
N GLU A 43 54.05 39.67 -19.24
CA GLU A 43 54.20 41.07 -19.65
C GLU A 43 54.36 41.13 -21.19
N THR A 44 53.46 41.84 -21.88
CA THR A 44 53.61 42.12 -23.32
C THR A 44 54.60 43.27 -23.51
N LEU A 45 55.67 43.02 -24.27
CA LEU A 45 56.71 44.00 -24.56
C LEU A 45 56.24 45.01 -25.61
N VAL A 46 56.75 46.24 -25.52
CA VAL A 46 56.41 47.35 -26.43
C VAL A 46 57.46 47.49 -27.54
N LEU A 47 57.02 47.41 -28.80
CA LEU A 47 57.85 47.60 -29.99
C LEU A 47 58.41 49.04 -30.04
N GLY A 48 59.71 49.17 -30.32
CA GLY A 48 60.41 50.46 -30.43
C GLY A 48 60.97 50.98 -29.12
N THR A 49 60.53 50.48 -27.96
CA THR A 49 61.07 50.83 -26.64
C THR A 49 61.76 49.66 -25.96
N GLN A 50 61.09 48.50 -25.84
CA GLN A 50 61.62 47.32 -25.15
C GLN A 50 62.25 46.32 -26.11
N TYR A 51 61.88 46.35 -27.40
CA TYR A 51 62.53 45.56 -28.44
C TYR A 51 62.45 46.26 -29.80
N THR A 52 63.32 45.84 -30.73
CA THR A 52 63.32 46.26 -32.13
C THR A 52 63.26 45.05 -33.06
N LEU A 53 62.76 45.25 -34.28
CA LEU A 53 62.60 44.19 -35.28
C LEU A 53 63.29 44.56 -36.59
N THR A 54 63.91 43.55 -37.19
CA THR A 54 64.45 43.60 -38.56
C THR A 54 63.93 42.40 -39.35
N GLY A 55 63.86 42.51 -40.68
CA GLY A 55 63.43 41.40 -41.56
C GLY A 55 61.94 41.38 -41.93
N ALA A 56 61.19 42.46 -41.72
CA ALA A 56 59.81 42.57 -42.23
C ALA A 56 59.76 42.35 -43.75
N GLY A 57 58.85 41.50 -44.20
CA GLY A 57 58.68 41.11 -45.60
C GLY A 57 59.72 40.10 -46.12
N ALA A 58 60.76 39.77 -45.34
CA ALA A 58 61.77 38.82 -45.76
C ALA A 58 61.27 37.36 -45.69
N GLN A 59 61.66 36.56 -46.68
CA GLN A 59 61.18 35.19 -46.85
C GLN A 59 61.52 34.27 -45.65
N ASN A 60 62.69 34.45 -45.05
CA ASN A 60 63.19 33.60 -43.97
C ASN A 60 62.91 34.20 -42.57
N GLY A 61 61.98 35.16 -42.48
CA GLY A 61 61.69 35.88 -41.25
C GLY A 61 62.75 36.93 -40.93
N GLY A 62 62.95 37.16 -39.64
CA GLY A 62 63.66 38.34 -39.14
C GLY A 62 64.37 38.11 -37.82
N THR A 63 64.58 39.16 -37.06
CA THR A 63 65.22 39.07 -35.74
C THR A 63 64.65 40.13 -34.82
N LEU A 64 64.24 39.70 -33.62
CA LEU A 64 63.88 40.55 -32.50
C LEU A 64 65.14 40.84 -31.67
N THR A 65 65.45 42.10 -31.42
CA THR A 65 66.56 42.48 -30.54
C THR A 65 66.04 43.17 -29.29
N SER A 66 66.32 42.59 -28.11
CA SER A 66 65.92 43.10 -26.80
C SER A 66 66.92 42.75 -25.71
N SER A 67 67.66 43.76 -25.21
CA SER A 67 68.49 43.61 -24.00
C SER A 67 67.65 43.43 -22.74
N TYR A 68 66.42 43.96 -22.73
CA TYR A 68 65.48 43.80 -21.63
C TYR A 68 65.05 42.34 -21.47
N ALA A 69 64.57 41.72 -22.55
CA ALA A 69 64.18 40.32 -22.53
C ALA A 69 65.38 39.41 -22.21
N SER A 70 66.56 39.70 -22.79
CA SER A 70 67.79 38.95 -22.47
C SER A 70 68.16 38.99 -20.98
N GLY A 71 68.02 40.16 -20.34
CA GLY A 71 68.27 40.30 -18.91
C GLY A 71 67.31 39.47 -18.04
N VAL A 72 66.03 39.39 -18.43
CA VAL A 72 65.04 38.60 -17.68
C VAL A 72 65.23 37.10 -17.92
N LEU A 73 65.52 36.68 -19.16
CA LEU A 73 65.82 35.29 -19.53
C LEU A 73 67.11 34.75 -18.91
N ALA A 74 68.00 35.60 -18.37
CA ALA A 74 69.15 35.16 -17.60
C ALA A 74 68.75 34.48 -16.28
N THR A 75 67.52 34.67 -15.82
CA THR A 75 66.96 33.99 -14.64
C THR A 75 66.26 32.70 -15.06
N PRO A 76 66.66 31.52 -14.54
CA PRO A 76 66.02 30.25 -14.87
C PRO A 76 64.52 30.27 -14.57
N GLY A 77 63.71 29.80 -15.52
CA GLY A 77 62.26 29.74 -15.40
C GLY A 77 61.50 30.90 -16.02
N ALA A 78 62.19 31.91 -16.58
CA ALA A 78 61.57 32.91 -17.44
C ALA A 78 61.54 32.46 -18.92
N THR A 79 60.54 32.90 -19.67
CA THR A 79 60.40 32.62 -21.11
C THR A 79 60.01 33.87 -21.90
N LEU A 80 60.42 33.94 -23.16
CA LEU A 80 60.03 34.96 -24.13
C LEU A 80 59.32 34.26 -25.27
N THR A 81 58.03 34.54 -25.43
CA THR A 81 57.23 34.05 -26.55
C THR A 81 57.06 35.15 -27.58
N ILE A 82 57.55 34.94 -28.79
CA ILE A 82 57.40 35.83 -29.93
C ILE A 82 56.33 35.22 -30.82
N SER A 83 55.25 35.95 -31.11
CA SER A 83 54.10 35.47 -31.88
C SER A 83 53.80 36.39 -33.06
N ARG A 84 53.34 35.82 -34.17
CA ARG A 84 52.70 36.57 -35.25
C ARG A 84 51.26 36.87 -34.84
N VAL A 85 50.93 38.16 -34.74
CA VAL A 85 49.60 38.67 -34.41
C VAL A 85 49.21 39.72 -35.45
N MET A 86 48.36 39.33 -36.38
CA MET A 86 47.92 40.14 -37.52
C MET A 86 46.44 40.46 -37.42
N ASP A 87 46.06 41.65 -37.91
CA ASP A 87 44.67 41.99 -38.13
C ASP A 87 44.06 41.14 -39.25
N ALA A 88 42.89 40.55 -38.98
CA ALA A 88 42.17 39.67 -39.89
C ALA A 88 41.44 40.44 -41.02
N VAL A 89 42.20 41.19 -41.82
CA VAL A 89 41.73 41.99 -42.96
C VAL A 89 42.48 41.63 -44.24
N GLN A 90 41.84 41.80 -45.41
CA GLN A 90 42.48 41.75 -46.72
C GLN A 90 42.71 43.19 -47.23
N PRO A 91 43.92 43.76 -47.08
CA PRO A 91 44.15 45.16 -47.45
C PRO A 91 44.31 45.38 -48.95
N THR A 92 44.53 44.31 -49.73
CA THR A 92 44.75 44.40 -51.18
C THR A 92 43.44 44.18 -51.93
N ASP A 93 43.04 45.19 -52.71
CA ASP A 93 41.93 45.14 -53.65
C ASP A 93 42.43 44.73 -55.05
N LEU A 94 41.98 43.57 -55.53
CA LEU A 94 42.37 43.01 -56.83
C LEU A 94 41.47 43.58 -57.94
N ARG A 95 42.02 44.45 -58.78
CA ARG A 95 41.27 45.10 -59.87
C ARG A 95 41.08 44.19 -61.07
N ASN A 96 39.86 44.18 -61.62
CA ASN A 96 39.55 43.46 -62.85
C ASN A 96 40.34 44.04 -64.05
N GLN A 97 40.87 43.18 -64.92
CA GLN A 97 41.70 43.52 -66.10
C GLN A 97 43.00 44.30 -65.80
N GLY A 98 43.47 44.27 -64.55
CA GLY A 98 44.80 44.78 -64.19
C GLY A 98 45.93 43.90 -64.72
N ARG A 99 47.16 44.43 -64.79
CA ARG A 99 48.35 43.63 -65.08
C ARG A 99 48.52 42.55 -64.00
N TYR A 100 48.78 41.31 -64.40
CA TYR A 100 49.00 40.20 -63.47
C TYR A 100 50.40 40.31 -62.85
N PHE A 101 50.45 40.84 -61.62
CA PHE A 101 51.65 40.78 -60.79
C PHE A 101 51.53 39.58 -59.85
N ALA A 102 52.31 38.52 -60.12
CA ALA A 102 52.31 37.30 -59.30
C ALA A 102 52.58 37.62 -57.82
N GLU A 103 53.49 38.57 -57.54
CA GLU A 103 53.84 39.00 -56.20
C GLU A 103 52.66 39.61 -55.42
N THR A 104 51.74 40.30 -56.08
CA THR A 104 50.53 40.83 -55.43
C THR A 104 49.59 39.70 -55.00
N HIS A 105 49.44 38.66 -55.83
CA HIS A 105 48.59 37.52 -55.51
C HIS A 105 49.21 36.66 -54.40
N GLU A 106 50.52 36.39 -54.48
CA GLU A 106 51.24 35.66 -53.43
C GLU A 106 51.15 36.36 -52.08
N ASN A 107 51.33 37.68 -52.00
CA ASN A 107 51.20 38.40 -50.73
C ASN A 107 49.79 38.32 -50.13
N VAL A 108 48.74 38.24 -50.96
CA VAL A 108 47.35 38.03 -50.49
C VAL A 108 47.17 36.62 -49.94
N PHE A 109 47.63 35.59 -50.66
CA PHE A 109 47.52 34.20 -50.24
C PHE A 109 48.39 33.87 -49.02
N ASP A 110 49.59 34.44 -48.95
CA ASP A 110 50.48 34.37 -47.79
C ASP A 110 49.80 34.98 -46.57
N ARG A 111 49.20 36.17 -46.68
CA ARG A 111 48.48 36.81 -45.57
C ARG A 111 47.35 35.92 -45.04
N LEU A 112 46.54 35.35 -45.93
CA LEU A 112 45.45 34.44 -45.52
C LEU A 112 45.99 33.18 -44.83
N THR A 113 47.06 32.60 -45.36
CA THR A 113 47.73 31.43 -44.76
C THR A 113 48.27 31.76 -43.37
N MET A 114 48.88 32.92 -43.18
CA MET A 114 49.37 33.38 -41.88
C MET A 114 48.24 33.58 -40.86
N LEU A 115 47.09 34.13 -41.28
CA LEU A 115 45.91 34.27 -40.40
C LEU A 115 45.35 32.90 -39.96
N ILE A 116 45.36 31.91 -40.85
CA ILE A 116 44.97 30.53 -40.52
C ILE A 116 45.93 29.93 -39.48
N GLN A 117 47.25 30.10 -39.66
CA GLN A 117 48.25 29.63 -38.70
C GLN A 117 48.05 30.25 -37.31
N GLN A 118 47.79 31.57 -37.27
CA GLN A 118 47.50 32.29 -36.02
C GLN A 118 46.24 31.74 -35.33
N GLY A 119 45.16 31.50 -36.09
CA GLY A 119 43.93 30.90 -35.57
C GLY A 119 44.19 29.52 -34.94
N LEU A 120 44.92 28.65 -35.64
CA LEU A 120 45.30 27.32 -35.11
C LEU A 120 46.15 27.42 -33.83
N ALA A 121 47.05 28.39 -33.75
CA ALA A 121 47.87 28.61 -32.56
C ALA A 121 47.03 29.04 -31.34
N TRP A 122 45.99 29.86 -31.53
CA TRP A 122 45.04 30.19 -30.44
C TRP A 122 44.23 28.96 -30.02
N THR A 123 43.70 28.17 -30.95
CA THR A 123 42.90 26.97 -30.63
C THR A 123 43.68 25.93 -29.83
N ARG A 124 44.99 25.78 -30.07
CA ARG A 124 45.87 24.89 -29.29
C ARG A 124 46.00 25.27 -27.80
N ARG A 125 45.58 26.46 -27.40
CA ARG A 125 45.60 26.94 -26.00
C ARG A 125 44.25 26.86 -25.30
N ALA A 126 43.18 26.50 -26.01
CA ALA A 126 41.86 26.33 -25.44
C ALA A 126 41.68 24.92 -24.87
N LEU A 127 40.68 24.74 -23.99
CA LEU A 127 40.17 23.41 -23.66
C LEU A 127 39.51 22.83 -24.91
N VAL A 128 40.08 21.75 -25.43
CA VAL A 128 39.58 21.07 -26.63
C VAL A 128 39.03 19.70 -26.28
N ARG A 129 38.04 19.26 -27.05
CA ARG A 129 37.51 17.90 -26.99
C ARG A 129 38.30 17.03 -27.96
N PRO A 130 39.14 16.07 -27.50
CA PRO A 130 39.91 15.23 -28.40
C PRO A 130 39.01 14.38 -29.31
N VAL A 131 39.51 14.04 -30.50
CA VAL A 131 38.77 13.19 -31.44
C VAL A 131 38.44 11.85 -30.78
N GLY A 132 37.16 11.47 -30.81
CA GLY A 132 36.68 10.22 -30.23
C GLY A 132 36.50 10.23 -28.70
N LYS A 133 36.68 11.38 -28.04
CA LYS A 133 36.44 11.54 -26.60
C LYS A 133 35.22 12.41 -26.34
N ASP A 134 34.53 12.16 -25.24
CA ASP A 134 33.33 12.87 -24.77
C ASP A 134 33.63 13.91 -23.68
N TYR A 135 34.90 14.15 -23.35
CA TYR A 135 35.35 15.13 -22.39
C TYR A 135 36.26 16.21 -23.01
N TYR A 136 36.35 17.36 -22.35
CA TYR A 136 37.38 18.37 -22.63
C TYR A 136 38.67 17.99 -21.90
N ASP A 137 39.78 17.92 -22.63
CA ASP A 137 41.06 17.52 -22.06
C ASP A 137 41.88 18.77 -21.67
N ALA A 138 42.27 18.85 -20.40
CA ALA A 138 43.16 19.90 -19.91
C ALA A 138 44.64 19.53 -20.06
N GLU A 139 44.96 18.33 -20.55
CA GLU A 139 46.31 17.77 -20.72
C GLU A 139 47.12 17.81 -19.42
N GLY A 140 46.46 17.58 -18.28
CA GLY A 140 47.06 17.65 -16.95
C GLY A 140 47.35 19.07 -16.44
N ARG A 141 46.93 20.12 -17.16
CA ARG A 141 47.07 21.52 -16.71
C ARG A 141 45.98 21.88 -15.71
N ARG A 142 46.32 22.79 -14.78
CA ARG A 142 45.38 23.30 -13.77
C ARG A 142 44.27 24.13 -14.42
N ILE A 143 43.02 23.80 -14.11
CA ILE A 143 41.86 24.67 -14.34
C ILE A 143 41.63 25.48 -13.06
N ALA A 144 41.65 26.81 -13.15
CA ALA A 144 41.48 27.72 -12.02
C ALA A 144 40.25 28.62 -12.20
N ASN A 145 39.74 29.17 -11.10
CA ASN A 145 38.53 30.00 -11.07
C ASN A 145 37.26 29.29 -11.55
N VAL A 146 37.14 27.99 -11.22
CA VAL A 146 35.90 27.22 -11.38
C VAL A 146 34.90 27.70 -10.32
N GLY A 147 33.66 28.00 -10.72
CA GLY A 147 32.59 28.41 -9.79
C GLY A 147 32.13 27.28 -8.85
N ASP A 148 31.22 27.60 -7.93
CA ASP A 148 30.57 26.58 -7.09
C ASP A 148 29.59 25.74 -7.94
N PRO A 149 29.54 24.41 -7.75
CA PRO A 149 28.65 23.53 -8.50
C PRO A 149 27.17 23.78 -8.11
N THR A 150 26.28 23.81 -9.10
CA THR A 150 24.83 24.03 -8.92
C THR A 150 24.00 22.81 -9.31
N ALA A 151 24.52 21.97 -10.22
CA ALA A 151 23.92 20.72 -10.65
C ALA A 151 24.91 19.55 -10.44
N ASN A 152 24.38 18.32 -10.38
CA ASN A 152 25.16 17.11 -10.09
C ASN A 152 26.27 16.79 -11.13
N GLY A 153 26.20 17.38 -12.33
CA GLY A 153 27.20 17.19 -13.39
C GLY A 153 28.26 18.29 -13.45
N ASP A 154 28.20 19.30 -12.56
CA ASP A 154 29.11 20.44 -12.58
C ASP A 154 30.49 20.06 -12.03
N ALA A 155 31.53 20.77 -12.50
CA ALA A 155 32.87 20.62 -11.95
C ALA A 155 32.94 21.16 -10.51
N VAL A 156 33.52 20.39 -9.59
CA VAL A 156 33.60 20.74 -8.17
C VAL A 156 34.90 21.48 -7.87
N ASN A 157 34.81 22.64 -7.22
CA ASN A 157 35.99 23.32 -6.70
C ASN A 157 36.39 22.76 -5.31
N LYS A 158 37.64 23.03 -4.91
CA LYS A 158 38.20 22.48 -3.67
C LYS A 158 37.39 22.87 -2.42
N LEU A 159 36.88 24.10 -2.36
CA LEU A 159 36.14 24.60 -1.19
C LEU A 159 34.83 23.82 -1.01
N SER A 160 34.05 23.61 -2.07
CA SER A 160 32.79 22.85 -2.00
C SER A 160 33.02 21.40 -1.56
N MET A 161 34.12 20.77 -2.02
CA MET A 161 34.49 19.41 -1.60
C MET A 161 34.83 19.34 -0.10
N GLU A 162 35.62 20.30 0.41
CA GLU A 162 35.98 20.35 1.83
C GLU A 162 34.74 20.54 2.73
N GLN A 163 33.78 21.36 2.31
CA GLN A 163 32.51 21.56 3.04
C GLN A 163 31.64 20.29 3.06
N TYR A 164 31.54 19.58 1.92
CA TYR A 164 30.81 18.31 1.86
C TYR A 164 31.40 17.28 2.82
N VAL A 165 32.72 17.09 2.81
CA VAL A 165 33.40 16.16 3.72
C VAL A 165 33.19 16.54 5.19
N ALA A 166 33.24 17.83 5.52
CA ALA A 166 32.98 18.30 6.89
C ALA A 166 31.57 17.90 7.38
N SER A 167 30.54 18.07 6.55
CA SER A 167 29.16 17.68 6.93
C SER A 167 28.99 16.19 7.20
N VAL A 168 29.74 15.33 6.51
CA VAL A 168 29.67 13.88 6.70
C VAL A 168 30.31 13.49 8.04
N ILE A 169 31.44 14.12 8.40
CA ILE A 169 32.19 13.81 9.64
C ILE A 169 31.43 14.24 10.91
N GLU A 170 30.68 15.35 10.87
CA GLU A 170 29.89 15.82 12.03
C GLU A 170 28.71 14.90 12.42
N SER A 171 28.23 14.06 11.49
CA SER A 171 27.03 13.20 11.69
C SER A 171 27.27 11.85 12.39
N GLY A 172 28.50 11.57 12.88
CA GLY A 172 28.91 10.24 13.35
C GLY A 172 29.35 10.08 14.81
N THR A 173 29.32 11.13 15.64
CA THR A 173 29.98 11.12 16.98
C THR A 173 29.03 11.04 18.20
N GLY A 174 27.75 10.72 18.02
CA GLY A 174 26.76 10.64 19.10
C GLY A 174 26.26 9.22 19.44
N PRO A 175 25.40 9.06 20.47
CA PRO A 175 24.81 7.77 20.84
C PRO A 175 24.04 7.11 19.68
N ILE A 176 24.30 5.82 19.41
CA ILE A 176 23.70 5.06 18.28
C ILE A 176 22.18 4.84 18.40
N ASN A 177 21.58 5.17 19.55
CA ASN A 177 20.14 5.08 19.76
C ASN A 177 19.36 6.32 19.24
N GLN A 178 20.04 7.30 18.65
CA GLN A 178 19.41 8.45 17.99
C GLN A 178 19.49 8.29 16.47
N ALA A 179 18.37 8.44 15.77
CA ALA A 179 18.29 8.32 14.31
C ALA A 179 19.21 9.32 13.58
N SER A 180 19.55 10.44 14.20
CA SER A 180 20.50 11.43 13.68
C SER A 180 21.95 10.95 13.65
N ASN A 181 22.27 9.88 14.38
CA ASN A 181 23.64 9.36 14.53
C ASN A 181 23.84 8.02 13.80
N VAL A 182 22.86 7.57 13.04
CA VAL A 182 22.93 6.33 12.24
C VAL A 182 23.03 6.73 10.77
N ILE A 183 24.23 6.61 10.22
CA ILE A 183 24.52 6.94 8.82
C ILE A 183 24.22 5.73 7.94
N TYR A 184 23.56 5.95 6.81
CA TYR A 184 23.41 4.99 5.73
C TYR A 184 23.72 5.66 4.39
N ILE A 185 24.02 4.86 3.37
CA ILE A 185 24.21 5.36 2.01
C ILE A 185 22.86 5.27 1.31
N ASP A 186 22.35 6.39 0.82
CA ASP A 186 21.11 6.43 0.07
C ASP A 186 21.27 5.84 -1.35
N PRO A 187 20.19 5.63 -2.11
CA PRO A 187 20.25 5.05 -3.46
C PRO A 187 21.06 5.87 -4.48
N ASP A 188 21.27 7.16 -4.21
CA ASP A 188 22.05 8.08 -5.03
C ASP A 188 23.54 8.07 -4.64
N GLY A 189 23.93 7.24 -3.66
CA GLY A 189 25.30 7.09 -3.19
C GLY A 189 25.72 8.16 -2.17
N ILE A 190 24.79 8.99 -1.71
CA ILE A 190 25.03 10.09 -0.77
C ILE A 190 24.84 9.56 0.65
N PRO A 191 25.82 9.74 1.56
CA PRO A 191 25.64 9.43 2.97
C PRO A 191 24.55 10.32 3.59
N ARG A 192 23.55 9.71 4.22
CA ARG A 192 22.45 10.35 4.97
C ARG A 192 22.28 9.73 6.33
N THR A 193 21.47 10.36 7.18
CA THR A 193 21.12 9.81 8.50
C THR A 193 19.73 9.17 8.48
N VAL A 194 19.49 8.19 9.34
CA VAL A 194 18.14 7.58 9.49
C VAL A 194 17.09 8.63 9.87
N GLN A 195 17.48 9.78 10.43
CA GLN A 195 16.59 10.91 10.68
C GLN A 195 16.00 11.50 9.39
N ASP A 196 16.73 11.49 8.28
CA ASP A 196 16.29 12.04 6.99
C ASP A 196 15.14 11.24 6.37
N LEU A 197 15.03 9.94 6.73
CA LEU A 197 13.93 9.06 6.36
C LEU A 197 12.60 9.44 7.01
N ALA A 198 12.62 10.22 8.09
CA ALA A 198 11.41 10.66 8.78
C ALA A 198 10.81 11.95 8.18
N SER A 199 11.41 12.52 7.14
CA SER A 199 10.89 13.68 6.42
C SER A 199 9.77 13.30 5.43
N PRO A 200 8.94 14.27 4.96
CA PRO A 200 7.95 14.02 3.90
C PRO A 200 8.56 13.48 2.60
N GLU A 201 9.86 13.69 2.39
CA GLU A 201 10.62 13.18 1.24
C GLU A 201 11.41 11.90 1.57
N GLY A 202 11.25 11.35 2.78
CA GLY A 202 12.01 10.22 3.30
C GLY A 202 11.94 8.95 2.45
N SER A 203 10.83 8.76 1.72
CA SER A 203 10.66 7.63 0.78
C SER A 203 11.55 7.73 -0.46
N ASN A 204 12.03 8.92 -0.82
CA ASN A 204 12.97 9.11 -1.92
C ASN A 204 14.35 8.54 -1.54
N TYR A 205 14.66 8.42 -0.25
CA TYR A 205 15.97 7.97 0.19
C TYR A 205 16.02 6.45 0.50
N ILE A 206 14.98 5.70 0.12
CA ILE A 206 14.91 4.23 0.25
C ILE A 206 14.91 3.61 -1.16
N GLY A 207 15.78 2.64 -1.42
CA GLY A 207 15.95 2.02 -2.75
C GLY A 207 16.09 0.50 -2.73
N ASP A 208 15.84 -0.10 -3.88
CA ASP A 208 16.00 -1.53 -4.18
C ASP A 208 17.46 -1.79 -4.61
N GLY A 209 18.16 -2.66 -3.88
CA GLY A 209 19.58 -2.98 -4.09
C GLY A 209 19.95 -3.60 -5.43
N VAL A 210 19.04 -3.69 -6.41
CA VAL A 210 19.30 -4.25 -7.74
C VAL A 210 19.53 -3.18 -8.82
N ASN A 211 19.11 -1.92 -8.64
CA ASN A 211 19.43 -0.79 -9.54
C ASN A 211 19.51 0.53 -8.74
N PRO A 212 20.50 1.42 -8.98
CA PRO A 212 20.53 2.73 -8.34
C PRO A 212 19.29 3.53 -8.76
N GLY A 213 18.40 3.77 -7.79
CA GLY A 213 17.13 4.46 -8.00
C GLY A 213 16.23 4.38 -6.79
N THR A 214 15.39 5.39 -6.61
CA THR A 214 14.44 5.46 -5.49
C THR A 214 13.28 4.48 -5.72
N VAL A 215 12.51 4.14 -4.68
CA VAL A 215 11.22 3.43 -4.85
C VAL A 215 10.28 4.17 -5.81
N SER A 216 10.36 5.51 -5.85
CA SER A 216 9.61 6.36 -6.78
C SER A 216 10.03 6.14 -8.24
N ASP A 217 11.33 6.00 -8.51
CA ASP A 217 11.84 5.76 -9.86
C ASP A 217 11.53 4.34 -10.34
N SER A 218 11.59 3.37 -9.43
CA SER A 218 11.12 2.01 -9.71
C SER A 218 9.62 1.98 -10.03
N LEU A 219 8.82 2.77 -9.34
CA LEU A 219 7.38 2.89 -9.59
C LEU A 219 7.11 3.57 -10.94
N ARG A 220 7.81 4.67 -11.25
CA ARG A 220 7.71 5.37 -12.54
C ARG A 220 8.19 4.52 -13.72
N ALA A 221 9.23 3.71 -13.52
CA ALA A 221 9.71 2.76 -14.53
C ALA A 221 8.69 1.62 -14.75
N LEU A 222 8.01 1.18 -13.69
CA LEU A 222 6.92 0.22 -13.79
C LEU A 222 5.70 0.82 -14.51
N GLU A 223 5.34 2.08 -14.21
CA GLU A 223 4.30 2.85 -14.89
C GLU A 223 4.62 3.03 -16.38
N ALA A 224 5.85 3.42 -16.73
CA ALA A 224 6.27 3.56 -18.13
C ALA A 224 6.26 2.22 -18.89
N ARG A 225 6.61 1.10 -18.24
CA ARG A 225 6.49 -0.25 -18.83
C ARG A 225 5.02 -0.67 -18.99
N ALA A 226 4.15 -0.28 -18.07
CA ALA A 226 2.72 -0.52 -18.16
C ALA A 226 2.07 0.28 -19.31
N ASP A 227 2.45 1.56 -19.47
CA ASP A 227 2.01 2.45 -20.55
C ASP A 227 2.48 1.93 -21.93
N ALA A 228 3.72 1.46 -22.01
CA ALA A 228 4.26 0.87 -23.23
C ALA A 228 3.50 -0.40 -23.65
N TYR A 229 3.06 -1.22 -22.69
CA TYR A 229 2.31 -2.45 -22.96
C TYR A 229 0.83 -2.19 -23.33
N ASP A 230 0.24 -1.09 -22.83
CA ASP A 230 -1.15 -0.68 -23.15
C ASP A 230 -1.30 -0.22 -24.61
N SER A 231 -0.25 0.40 -25.17
CA SER A 231 -0.20 0.81 -26.59
C SER A 231 -0.27 -0.36 -27.58
N VAL A 232 0.05 -1.58 -27.14
CA VAL A 232 0.14 -2.79 -27.97
C VAL A 232 -1.14 -3.63 -27.91
N THR A 233 -1.97 -3.52 -26.86
CA THR A 233 -3.08 -4.49 -26.61
C THR A 233 -4.49 -3.89 -26.62
N GLY A 234 -4.67 -2.57 -26.49
CA GLY A 234 -5.96 -1.89 -26.71
C GLY A 234 -7.14 -2.34 -25.80
N SER A 235 -6.90 -3.06 -24.71
CA SER A 235 -7.93 -3.73 -23.91
C SER A 235 -8.39 -2.97 -22.65
N GLY A 236 -7.67 -1.93 -22.21
CA GLY A 236 -8.01 -1.20 -20.97
C GLY A 236 -7.79 -1.98 -19.67
N ALA A 237 -7.47 -3.29 -19.72
CA ALA A 237 -7.20 -4.18 -18.58
C ALA A 237 -6.15 -3.65 -17.59
N ILE A 238 -5.17 -2.88 -18.08
CA ILE A 238 -4.09 -2.36 -17.25
C ILE A 238 -4.51 -1.11 -16.46
N LYS A 239 -5.41 -0.28 -16.99
CA LYS A 239 -6.09 0.76 -16.19
C LYS A 239 -6.94 0.16 -15.07
N TYR A 240 -7.54 -1.02 -15.30
CA TYR A 240 -8.31 -1.72 -14.26
C TYR A 240 -7.41 -2.23 -13.13
N LEU A 241 -6.24 -2.82 -13.43
CA LEU A 241 -5.28 -3.28 -12.42
C LEU A 241 -4.55 -2.13 -11.71
N ALA A 242 -4.21 -1.06 -12.44
CA ALA A 242 -3.61 0.16 -11.86
C ALA A 242 -4.61 0.90 -10.96
N ASN A 243 -5.89 0.95 -11.35
CA ASN A 243 -6.96 1.46 -10.48
C ASN A 243 -7.22 0.50 -9.32
N GLU A 244 -7.20 -0.82 -9.49
CA GLU A 244 -7.33 -1.79 -8.39
C GLU A 244 -6.19 -1.64 -7.36
N GLY A 245 -4.97 -1.34 -7.82
CA GLY A 245 -3.82 -1.03 -6.97
C GLY A 245 -3.83 0.38 -6.36
N ARG A 246 -4.44 1.37 -7.01
CA ARG A 246 -4.66 2.74 -6.48
C ARG A 246 -5.81 2.77 -5.47
N VAL A 247 -6.90 2.06 -5.75
CA VAL A 247 -8.11 1.97 -4.93
C VAL A 247 -7.81 1.14 -3.69
N ASN A 248 -7.16 -0.02 -3.79
CA ASN A 248 -6.78 -0.80 -2.61
C ASN A 248 -5.72 -0.10 -1.74
N ARG A 249 -4.85 0.75 -2.31
CA ARG A 249 -3.93 1.57 -1.51
C ARG A 249 -4.59 2.82 -0.93
N LEU A 250 -5.41 3.55 -1.69
CA LEU A 250 -6.07 4.78 -1.22
C LEU A 250 -7.22 4.50 -0.25
N ALA A 251 -7.95 3.40 -0.40
CA ALA A 251 -8.96 2.96 0.57
C ALA A 251 -8.34 2.46 1.89
N ARG A 252 -7.05 2.09 1.88
CA ARG A 252 -6.28 1.74 3.09
C ARG A 252 -5.42 2.90 3.64
N SER A 253 -5.14 3.94 2.84
CA SER A 253 -4.24 5.05 3.22
C SER A 253 -4.93 6.38 3.50
N ARG A 254 -6.22 6.54 3.17
CA ARG A 254 -7.02 7.64 3.71
C ARG A 254 -7.74 7.13 4.96
N ASP A 255 -7.53 7.81 6.07
CA ASP A 255 -8.43 7.80 7.22
C ASP A 255 -9.81 8.32 6.78
N PHE A 256 -10.56 7.51 6.03
CA PHE A 256 -11.99 7.73 5.87
C PHE A 256 -12.57 7.48 7.26
N ALA A 257 -12.76 8.55 8.01
CA ALA A 257 -13.46 8.55 9.29
C ALA A 257 -14.95 8.27 9.04
N VAL A 258 -15.27 7.06 8.60
CA VAL A 258 -16.63 6.57 8.56
C VAL A 258 -17.02 6.25 10.00
N SER A 259 -18.05 6.94 10.48
CA SER A 259 -18.71 6.63 11.75
C SER A 259 -20.16 6.28 11.44
N VAL A 260 -20.57 5.09 11.89
CA VAL A 260 -21.93 4.60 11.75
C VAL A 260 -22.64 4.46 13.10
N VAL A 261 -21.99 4.90 14.19
CA VAL A 261 -22.55 4.86 15.54
C VAL A 261 -23.85 5.68 15.59
N GLY A 262 -24.96 5.01 15.93
CA GLY A 262 -26.27 5.62 16.09
C GLY A 262 -26.90 6.12 14.78
N LYS A 263 -26.34 5.75 13.61
CA LYS A 263 -26.95 6.05 12.32
C LYS A 263 -28.11 5.10 12.06
N VAL A 264 -29.17 5.65 11.47
CA VAL A 264 -30.39 4.95 11.08
C VAL A 264 -30.86 5.50 9.75
N LEU A 265 -31.28 4.62 8.83
CA LEU A 265 -32.08 4.96 7.67
C LEU A 265 -33.51 4.47 7.92
N GLN A 266 -34.47 5.40 7.95
CA GLN A 266 -35.89 5.09 8.12
C GLN A 266 -36.68 5.88 7.10
N SER A 267 -37.35 5.21 6.17
CA SER A 267 -38.18 5.88 5.15
C SER A 267 -39.69 5.80 5.43
N GLY A 268 -40.10 5.36 6.62
CA GLY A 268 -41.51 5.11 6.93
C GLY A 268 -42.10 3.88 6.23
N ARG A 269 -41.25 2.95 5.80
CA ARG A 269 -41.59 1.75 5.02
C ARG A 269 -41.09 0.48 5.69
N TYR A 270 -41.42 -0.66 5.10
CA TYR A 270 -40.79 -1.94 5.42
C TYR A 270 -39.47 -2.09 4.67
N ASP A 271 -38.43 -1.40 5.13
CA ASP A 271 -37.07 -1.50 4.60
C ASP A 271 -36.38 -2.71 5.23
N HIS A 272 -36.06 -3.75 4.44
CA HIS A 272 -35.57 -5.02 4.97
C HIS A 272 -34.72 -5.83 3.98
N PHE A 273 -34.17 -6.95 4.48
CA PHE A 273 -33.58 -8.06 3.71
C PHE A 273 -32.33 -7.76 2.88
N GLY A 274 -31.75 -6.58 3.05
CA GLY A 274 -30.65 -6.10 2.24
C GLY A 274 -29.26 -6.44 2.73
N GLN A 275 -28.26 -5.85 2.07
CA GLN A 275 -26.86 -5.91 2.48
C GLN A 275 -26.21 -4.53 2.44
N MET A 276 -25.27 -4.31 3.34
CA MET A 276 -24.33 -3.20 3.36
C MET A 276 -22.98 -3.66 2.85
N ASP A 277 -22.37 -2.86 2.00
CA ASP A 277 -21.01 -3.09 1.50
C ASP A 277 -20.24 -1.77 1.32
N MET A 278 -19.04 -1.86 0.76
CA MET A 278 -18.20 -0.69 0.53
C MET A 278 -17.77 -0.59 -0.93
N LEU A 279 -17.97 0.58 -1.51
CA LEU A 279 -17.53 0.92 -2.86
C LEU A 279 -15.99 1.06 -2.91
N PRO A 280 -15.39 0.97 -4.10
CA PRO A 280 -13.94 1.13 -4.29
C PRO A 280 -13.36 2.41 -3.66
N ASP A 281 -14.10 3.51 -3.70
CA ASP A 281 -13.67 4.80 -3.14
C ASP A 281 -13.77 4.90 -1.61
N GLY A 282 -14.21 3.83 -0.93
CA GLY A 282 -14.40 3.77 0.52
C GLY A 282 -15.81 4.21 0.97
N THR A 283 -16.70 4.59 0.05
CA THR A 283 -18.07 4.95 0.39
C THR A 283 -18.90 3.71 0.75
N LEU A 284 -19.54 3.72 1.92
CA LEU A 284 -20.50 2.68 2.28
C LEU A 284 -21.73 2.74 1.37
N CYS A 285 -22.25 1.57 0.99
CA CYS A 285 -23.46 1.43 0.21
C CYS A 285 -24.41 0.42 0.84
N LEU A 286 -25.70 0.56 0.54
CA LEU A 286 -26.78 -0.33 0.96
C LEU A 286 -27.63 -0.66 -0.26
N PHE A 287 -28.03 -1.93 -0.37
CA PHE A 287 -29.11 -2.35 -1.25
C PHE A 287 -30.08 -3.24 -0.50
N TYR A 288 -31.37 -2.99 -0.64
CA TYR A 288 -32.41 -3.58 0.21
C TYR A 288 -33.77 -3.55 -0.47
N ARG A 289 -34.72 -4.33 0.05
CA ARG A 289 -36.12 -4.30 -0.38
C ARG A 289 -36.88 -3.24 0.44
N SER A 290 -37.66 -2.38 -0.22
CA SER A 290 -38.42 -1.31 0.45
C SER A 290 -39.91 -1.45 0.16
N GLY A 291 -40.61 -2.22 1.00
CA GLY A 291 -42.03 -2.50 0.87
C GLY A 291 -42.91 -1.71 1.83
N THR A 292 -44.16 -2.14 1.95
CA THR A 292 -45.12 -1.71 2.97
C THR A 292 -45.39 -2.79 4.01
N THR A 293 -44.89 -4.01 3.77
CA THR A 293 -45.06 -5.19 4.61
C THR A 293 -43.87 -6.16 4.48
N HIS A 294 -43.68 -7.04 5.46
CA HIS A 294 -42.80 -8.21 5.39
C HIS A 294 -43.29 -9.19 4.32
N ASP A 295 -44.60 -9.32 4.18
CA ASP A 295 -45.25 -10.21 3.22
C ASP A 295 -45.06 -9.70 1.79
N THR A 296 -45.76 -10.31 0.84
CA THR A 296 -45.65 -9.98 -0.58
C THR A 296 -46.37 -8.67 -0.90
N ASP A 297 -45.65 -7.71 -1.49
CA ASP A 297 -46.23 -6.49 -2.07
C ASP A 297 -45.38 -5.97 -3.23
N ASN A 298 -45.84 -4.92 -3.93
CA ASN A 298 -45.11 -4.35 -5.06
C ASN A 298 -43.94 -3.46 -4.58
N ALA A 299 -42.94 -4.07 -3.94
CA ALA A 299 -41.79 -3.40 -3.37
C ALA A 299 -40.65 -3.21 -4.39
N PRO A 300 -40.10 -1.98 -4.53
CA PRO A 300 -38.84 -1.78 -5.22
C PRO A 300 -37.65 -2.32 -4.42
N LEU A 301 -36.63 -2.80 -5.14
CA LEU A 301 -35.27 -2.86 -4.61
C LEU A 301 -34.64 -1.47 -4.68
N ARG A 302 -34.01 -1.05 -3.59
CA ARG A 302 -33.44 0.29 -3.40
C ARG A 302 -31.93 0.23 -3.24
N PHE A 303 -31.25 1.28 -3.69
CA PHE A 303 -29.82 1.50 -3.49
C PHE A 303 -29.56 2.87 -2.88
N THR A 304 -28.66 2.96 -1.91
CA THR A 304 -28.19 4.24 -1.35
C THR A 304 -26.73 4.15 -0.95
N THR A 305 -26.08 5.30 -0.87
CA THR A 305 -24.69 5.47 -0.41
C THR A 305 -24.62 6.40 0.78
N GLN A 306 -23.59 6.24 1.59
CA GLN A 306 -23.32 7.15 2.68
C GLN A 306 -22.62 8.41 2.15
N LEU A 307 -23.19 9.57 2.47
CA LEU A 307 -22.61 10.87 2.15
C LEU A 307 -21.42 11.17 3.07
N ALA A 308 -20.56 12.10 2.68
CA ALA A 308 -19.40 12.52 3.46
C ALA A 308 -19.74 13.06 4.87
N ASN A 309 -20.99 13.52 5.09
CA ASN A 309 -21.48 13.93 6.40
C ASN A 309 -21.98 12.76 7.29
N GLY A 310 -21.81 11.52 6.83
CA GLY A 310 -22.21 10.29 7.51
C GLY A 310 -23.71 9.96 7.41
N ASN A 311 -24.52 10.79 6.75
CA ASN A 311 -25.93 10.48 6.49
C ASN A 311 -26.08 9.66 5.21
N TRP A 312 -27.16 8.89 5.10
CA TRP A 312 -27.48 8.17 3.88
C TRP A 312 -28.11 9.10 2.85
N ALA A 313 -27.70 8.95 1.59
CA ALA A 313 -28.30 9.63 0.46
C ALA A 313 -29.76 9.18 0.27
N THR A 314 -30.53 9.97 -0.48
CA THR A 314 -31.88 9.57 -0.88
C THR A 314 -31.82 8.26 -1.68
N PRO A 315 -32.54 7.19 -1.27
CA PRO A 315 -32.49 5.91 -1.97
C PRO A 315 -33.03 5.98 -3.40
N THR A 316 -32.27 5.40 -4.34
CA THR A 316 -32.62 5.25 -5.74
C THR A 316 -33.23 3.88 -6.01
N ASN A 317 -34.00 3.75 -7.09
CA ASN A 317 -34.52 2.45 -7.53
C ASN A 317 -33.43 1.66 -8.24
N ILE A 318 -33.23 0.42 -7.80
CA ILE A 318 -32.52 -0.59 -8.58
C ILE A 318 -33.48 -1.12 -9.64
N VAL A 319 -34.62 -1.63 -9.18
CA VAL A 319 -35.67 -2.22 -10.01
C VAL A 319 -36.96 -2.33 -9.21
N GLN A 320 -38.09 -2.21 -9.90
CA GLN A 320 -39.43 -2.56 -9.41
C GLN A 320 -40.13 -3.28 -10.55
N ASP A 321 -40.70 -4.45 -10.28
CA ASP A 321 -41.38 -5.25 -11.28
C ASP A 321 -42.91 -5.11 -11.11
N PRO A 322 -43.68 -4.90 -12.19
CA PRO A 322 -45.12 -4.72 -12.09
C PRO A 322 -45.89 -6.00 -11.73
N ILE A 323 -45.28 -7.18 -11.89
CA ILE A 323 -45.90 -8.50 -11.69
C ILE A 323 -45.33 -9.19 -10.44
N TYR A 324 -44.03 -9.03 -10.21
CA TYR A 324 -43.31 -9.75 -9.16
C TYR A 324 -42.86 -8.84 -8.02
N ASP A 325 -42.99 -9.33 -6.79
CA ASP A 325 -42.28 -8.79 -5.64
C ASP A 325 -40.85 -9.33 -5.63
N LEU A 326 -39.86 -8.43 -5.64
CA LEU A 326 -38.46 -8.79 -5.64
C LEU A 326 -37.97 -8.96 -4.19
N ARG A 327 -37.63 -10.18 -3.83
CA ARG A 327 -37.19 -10.56 -2.47
C ARG A 327 -35.69 -10.37 -2.26
N ASP A 328 -35.22 -10.60 -1.04
CA ASP A 328 -33.85 -10.49 -0.53
C ASP A 328 -32.77 -10.25 -1.61
N PRO A 329 -32.28 -8.99 -1.75
CA PRO A 329 -31.15 -8.73 -2.64
C PRO A 329 -29.85 -9.18 -1.97
N ALA A 330 -29.37 -10.36 -2.36
CA ALA A 330 -28.08 -10.90 -1.96
C ALA A 330 -26.98 -10.42 -2.91
N GLY A 331 -25.73 -10.41 -2.47
CA GLY A 331 -24.58 -10.00 -3.29
C GLY A 331 -23.74 -8.93 -2.61
N GLY A 332 -23.11 -8.05 -3.38
CA GLY A 332 -22.15 -7.09 -2.87
C GLY A 332 -21.30 -6.42 -3.95
N VAL A 333 -20.23 -5.78 -3.51
CA VAL A 333 -19.25 -5.13 -4.37
C VAL A 333 -18.14 -6.13 -4.70
N MET A 334 -17.92 -6.33 -6.00
CA MET A 334 -16.86 -7.19 -6.52
C MET A 334 -15.51 -6.46 -6.49
N SER A 335 -14.40 -7.21 -6.61
CA SER A 335 -13.03 -6.65 -6.56
C SER A 335 -12.76 -5.68 -7.71
N ASN A 336 -13.40 -5.91 -8.85
CA ASN A 336 -13.38 -5.02 -10.01
C ASN A 336 -14.25 -3.75 -9.84
N GLY A 337 -14.89 -3.56 -8.68
CA GLY A 337 -15.74 -2.41 -8.36
C GLY A 337 -17.19 -2.48 -8.84
N ARG A 338 -17.55 -3.51 -9.63
CA ARG A 338 -18.94 -3.76 -10.03
C ARG A 338 -19.77 -4.16 -8.82
N ILE A 339 -20.97 -3.59 -8.70
CA ILE A 339 -21.96 -4.08 -7.74
C ILE A 339 -22.75 -5.19 -8.44
N ALA A 340 -22.88 -6.35 -7.79
CA ALA A 340 -23.70 -7.45 -8.27
C ALA A 340 -24.71 -7.85 -7.20
N ILE A 341 -25.98 -7.92 -7.58
CA ILE A 341 -27.05 -8.41 -6.71
C ILE A 341 -27.84 -9.52 -7.39
N ALA A 342 -28.27 -10.51 -6.63
CA ALA A 342 -29.24 -11.51 -7.04
C ALA A 342 -30.49 -11.41 -6.17
N THR A 343 -31.66 -11.60 -6.78
CA THR A 343 -32.97 -11.52 -6.14
C THR A 343 -33.90 -12.58 -6.70
N THR A 344 -34.90 -12.98 -5.91
CA THR A 344 -35.97 -13.87 -6.36
C THR A 344 -37.21 -13.07 -6.68
N THR A 345 -37.84 -13.41 -7.80
CA THR A 345 -39.19 -12.93 -8.12
C THR A 345 -40.22 -13.76 -7.34
N HIS A 346 -41.09 -13.11 -6.59
CA HIS A 346 -42.22 -13.73 -5.89
C HIS A 346 -43.52 -13.28 -6.55
N ASP A 347 -44.32 -14.22 -7.05
CA ASP A 347 -45.55 -13.91 -7.78
C ASP A 347 -46.63 -13.33 -6.85
N MET A 348 -47.02 -12.07 -7.11
CA MET A 348 -48.01 -11.37 -6.30
C MET A 348 -49.42 -11.92 -6.48
N ALA A 349 -49.73 -12.50 -7.65
CA ALA A 349 -51.04 -13.11 -7.92
C ALA A 349 -51.10 -14.56 -7.41
N THR A 350 -49.97 -15.27 -7.41
CA THR A 350 -49.86 -16.64 -6.93
C THR A 350 -48.69 -16.79 -5.93
N PRO A 351 -48.87 -16.44 -4.65
CA PRO A 351 -47.78 -16.35 -3.66
C PRO A 351 -47.03 -17.67 -3.37
N SER A 352 -47.43 -18.81 -3.94
CA SER A 352 -46.67 -20.05 -3.88
C SER A 352 -45.62 -20.20 -4.99
N LEU A 353 -45.56 -19.26 -5.95
CA LEU A 353 -44.67 -19.32 -7.10
C LEU A 353 -43.50 -18.34 -6.99
N PHE A 354 -42.30 -18.86 -7.29
CA PHE A 354 -41.05 -18.11 -7.34
C PHE A 354 -40.40 -18.30 -8.72
N PRO A 355 -40.90 -17.68 -9.79
CA PRO A 355 -40.64 -18.12 -11.16
C PRO A 355 -39.21 -17.89 -11.65
N GLU A 356 -38.47 -16.93 -11.08
CA GLU A 356 -37.15 -16.57 -11.54
C GLU A 356 -36.21 -16.18 -10.38
N LEU A 357 -34.92 -16.45 -10.58
CA LEU A 357 -33.82 -15.78 -9.89
C LEU A 357 -33.17 -14.81 -10.89
N ARG A 358 -33.14 -13.53 -10.56
CA ARG A 358 -32.60 -12.48 -11.43
C ARG A 358 -31.31 -11.88 -10.86
N ILE A 359 -30.36 -11.57 -11.73
CA ILE A 359 -29.10 -10.92 -11.37
C ILE A 359 -29.01 -9.55 -12.02
N TYR A 360 -28.80 -8.53 -11.20
CA TYR A 360 -28.58 -7.16 -11.65
C TYR A 360 -27.17 -6.71 -11.29
N THR A 361 -26.59 -5.86 -12.14
CA THR A 361 -25.27 -5.27 -11.87
C THR A 361 -25.26 -3.77 -12.12
N SER A 362 -24.36 -3.07 -11.42
CA SER A 362 -24.05 -1.67 -11.66
C SER A 362 -22.54 -1.48 -11.84
N ASP A 363 -22.16 -0.82 -12.94
CA ASP A 363 -20.77 -0.51 -13.32
C ASP A 363 -20.38 0.95 -12.96
N ASN A 364 -21.31 1.74 -12.44
CA ASN A 364 -21.15 3.16 -12.12
C ASN A 364 -21.63 3.46 -10.69
N TYR A 365 -21.30 2.55 -9.77
CA TYR A 365 -21.55 2.70 -8.32
C TYR A 365 -23.02 3.01 -7.97
N GLY A 366 -23.95 2.34 -8.66
CA GLY A 366 -25.39 2.44 -8.43
C GLY A 366 -26.10 3.53 -9.24
N GLY A 367 -25.40 4.24 -10.13
CA GLY A 367 -26.02 5.24 -11.01
C GLY A 367 -26.99 4.63 -12.04
N SER A 368 -26.69 3.44 -12.55
CA SER A 368 -27.58 2.65 -13.41
C SER A 368 -27.42 1.15 -13.15
N TRP A 369 -28.47 0.40 -13.47
CA TRP A 369 -28.57 -1.03 -13.22
C TRP A 369 -28.93 -1.80 -14.49
N VAL A 370 -28.30 -2.96 -14.68
CA VAL A 370 -28.49 -3.82 -15.84
C VAL A 370 -28.91 -5.21 -15.36
N LEU A 371 -30.04 -5.74 -15.85
CA LEU A 371 -30.39 -7.15 -15.69
C LEU A 371 -29.43 -7.98 -16.55
N ARG A 372 -28.53 -8.73 -15.90
CA ARG A 372 -27.54 -9.57 -16.57
C ARG A 372 -28.10 -10.92 -16.96
N GLN A 373 -28.91 -11.51 -16.09
CA GLN A 373 -29.41 -12.87 -16.29
C GLN A 373 -30.70 -13.09 -15.50
N SER A 374 -31.61 -13.84 -16.09
CA SER A 374 -32.79 -14.41 -15.43
C SER A 374 -32.70 -15.93 -15.52
N ILE A 375 -32.76 -16.61 -14.39
CA ILE A 375 -32.70 -18.06 -14.28
C ILE A 375 -34.10 -18.55 -13.93
N ALA A 376 -34.74 -19.25 -14.86
CA ALA A 376 -36.07 -19.82 -14.65
C ALA A 376 -36.06 -20.85 -13.50
N VAL A 377 -37.13 -20.83 -12.72
CA VAL A 377 -37.38 -21.73 -11.59
C VAL A 377 -38.74 -22.40 -11.83
N PRO A 378 -38.75 -23.73 -12.04
CA PRO A 378 -40.00 -24.45 -12.29
C PRO A 378 -40.98 -24.38 -11.10
N ALA A 379 -42.27 -24.52 -11.38
CA ALA A 379 -43.31 -24.55 -10.35
C ALA A 379 -43.04 -25.64 -9.29
N GLY A 380 -43.28 -25.31 -8.02
CA GLY A 380 -42.98 -26.18 -6.88
C GLY A 380 -41.51 -26.20 -6.44
N GLN A 381 -40.64 -25.44 -7.12
CA GLN A 381 -39.26 -25.19 -6.73
C GLN A 381 -39.08 -23.74 -6.30
N MET A 382 -37.94 -23.47 -5.68
CA MET A 382 -37.56 -22.12 -5.27
C MET A 382 -36.04 -22.00 -5.33
N LYS A 383 -35.53 -20.84 -5.76
CA LYS A 383 -34.14 -20.42 -5.57
C LYS A 383 -34.18 -19.04 -4.94
N PHE A 384 -33.57 -18.90 -3.77
CA PHE A 384 -33.72 -17.73 -2.92
C PHE A 384 -32.34 -17.20 -2.50
N PRO A 385 -31.79 -16.21 -3.22
CA PRO A 385 -30.56 -15.54 -2.84
C PRO A 385 -30.69 -14.92 -1.45
N HIS A 386 -29.68 -15.12 -0.61
CA HIS A 386 -29.60 -14.46 0.68
C HIS A 386 -28.15 -14.34 1.12
N GLY A 387 -27.73 -13.13 1.47
CA GLY A 387 -26.47 -12.87 2.16
C GLY A 387 -25.45 -12.10 1.33
N LYS A 388 -24.35 -11.74 1.97
CA LYS A 388 -23.22 -11.05 1.34
C LYS A 388 -22.52 -11.96 0.35
N GLY A 389 -22.27 -11.47 -0.87
CA GLY A 389 -21.45 -12.15 -1.86
C GLY A 389 -19.96 -12.08 -1.52
N PHE A 390 -19.17 -13.05 -1.96
CA PHE A 390 -17.77 -13.19 -1.57
C PHE A 390 -16.89 -13.71 -2.70
N HIS A 391 -15.60 -13.42 -2.63
CA HIS A 391 -14.61 -13.97 -3.57
C HIS A 391 -14.05 -15.31 -3.09
N SER A 392 -13.83 -16.22 -4.05
CA SER A 392 -13.03 -17.43 -3.89
C SER A 392 -12.10 -17.61 -5.08
N GLY A 393 -10.82 -17.24 -4.90
CA GLY A 393 -9.89 -17.10 -6.03
C GLY A 393 -10.39 -16.05 -7.01
N ASP A 394 -10.39 -16.37 -8.31
CA ASP A 394 -10.84 -15.47 -9.38
C ASP A 394 -12.37 -15.45 -9.55
N LYS A 395 -13.09 -16.24 -8.74
CA LYS A 395 -14.54 -16.37 -8.79
C LYS A 395 -15.20 -15.47 -7.74
N TYR A 396 -16.32 -14.86 -8.11
CA TYR A 396 -17.26 -14.25 -7.16
C TYR A 396 -18.50 -15.12 -7.00
N CYS A 397 -18.95 -15.28 -5.76
CA CYS A 397 -20.05 -16.14 -5.37
C CYS A 397 -21.18 -15.33 -4.71
N ILE A 398 -22.43 -15.56 -5.11
CA ILE A 398 -23.63 -15.11 -4.41
C ILE A 398 -24.36 -16.32 -3.81
N PRO A 399 -24.54 -16.37 -2.48
CA PRO A 399 -25.22 -17.48 -1.82
C PRO A 399 -26.73 -17.48 -2.08
N TYR A 400 -27.29 -18.68 -2.27
CA TYR A 400 -28.73 -18.89 -2.30
C TYR A 400 -29.12 -20.25 -1.70
N TYR A 401 -30.31 -20.33 -1.13
CA TYR A 401 -30.92 -21.60 -0.76
C TYR A 401 -32.00 -21.98 -1.75
N ALA A 402 -32.24 -23.27 -1.94
CA ALA A 402 -33.17 -23.76 -2.93
C ALA A 402 -34.00 -24.94 -2.44
N THR A 403 -35.22 -25.06 -2.98
CA THR A 403 -36.05 -26.26 -2.91
C THR A 403 -36.00 -26.92 -4.28
N PRO A 404 -35.30 -28.06 -4.45
CA PRO A 404 -35.21 -28.73 -5.76
C PRO A 404 -36.47 -29.54 -6.09
N ALA A 405 -36.54 -30.05 -7.32
CA ALA A 405 -37.57 -31.01 -7.72
C ALA A 405 -37.55 -32.24 -6.80
N GLY A 406 -38.69 -32.59 -6.20
CA GLY A 406 -38.82 -33.70 -5.25
C GLY A 406 -38.74 -33.30 -3.77
N GLY A 407 -38.55 -32.02 -3.46
CA GLY A 407 -38.57 -31.49 -2.10
C GLY A 407 -37.19 -31.49 -1.41
N GLY A 408 -37.19 -31.27 -0.09
CA GLY A 408 -35.96 -31.06 0.68
C GLY A 408 -35.37 -29.67 0.46
N ARG A 409 -34.10 -29.50 0.85
CA ARG A 409 -33.42 -28.21 0.85
C ARG A 409 -31.99 -28.32 0.36
N GLN A 410 -31.57 -27.30 -0.38
CA GLN A 410 -30.20 -27.15 -0.86
C GLN A 410 -29.63 -25.78 -0.45
N LEU A 411 -28.34 -25.76 -0.15
CA LEU A 411 -27.54 -24.55 -0.04
C LEU A 411 -26.57 -24.52 -1.21
N ARG A 412 -26.58 -23.45 -1.98
CA ARG A 412 -25.92 -23.36 -3.29
C ARG A 412 -25.21 -22.02 -3.44
N LEU A 413 -24.21 -21.99 -4.33
CA LEU A 413 -23.50 -20.78 -4.72
C LEU A 413 -23.78 -20.47 -6.18
N LEU A 414 -24.21 -19.24 -6.47
CA LEU A 414 -24.24 -18.70 -7.82
C LEU A 414 -22.90 -18.04 -8.11
N GLU A 415 -22.28 -18.37 -9.23
CA GLU A 415 -20.86 -18.14 -9.45
C GLU A 415 -20.61 -17.38 -10.75
N THR A 416 -19.61 -16.49 -10.74
CA THR A 416 -19.11 -15.79 -11.94
C THR A 416 -17.59 -15.75 -11.93
N THR A 417 -16.98 -15.87 -13.10
CA THR A 417 -15.52 -15.81 -13.32
C THR A 417 -15.12 -14.75 -14.35
N ASP A 418 -16.08 -14.03 -14.93
CA ASP A 418 -15.90 -13.02 -15.97
C ASP A 418 -16.26 -11.61 -15.46
N GLY A 419 -16.10 -11.40 -14.15
CA GLY A 419 -16.41 -10.14 -13.50
C GLY A 419 -17.90 -9.83 -13.40
N GLY A 420 -18.78 -10.84 -13.41
CA GLY A 420 -20.23 -10.68 -13.21
C GLY A 420 -21.02 -10.46 -14.49
N LEU A 421 -20.46 -10.79 -15.66
CA LEU A 421 -21.16 -10.71 -16.94
C LEU A 421 -22.05 -11.93 -17.15
N THR A 422 -21.54 -13.12 -16.82
CA THR A 422 -22.30 -14.38 -16.85
C THR A 422 -22.25 -15.09 -15.50
N TRP A 423 -23.30 -15.84 -15.21
CA TRP A 423 -23.47 -16.54 -13.94
C TRP A 423 -23.89 -17.99 -14.16
N VAL A 424 -23.31 -18.87 -13.35
CA VAL A 424 -23.58 -20.30 -13.35
C VAL A 424 -23.97 -20.76 -11.95
N GLU A 425 -24.83 -21.76 -11.85
CA GLU A 425 -25.11 -22.41 -10.57
C GLU A 425 -23.97 -23.38 -10.24
N GLY A 426 -23.13 -23.00 -9.28
CA GLY A 426 -21.92 -23.72 -8.94
C GLY A 426 -22.07 -24.66 -7.74
N ALA A 427 -21.21 -24.49 -6.73
CA ALA A 427 -21.05 -25.45 -5.66
C ALA A 427 -22.35 -25.69 -4.86
N THR A 428 -22.57 -26.95 -4.49
CA THR A 428 -23.60 -27.36 -3.53
C THR A 428 -22.95 -27.53 -2.17
N VAL A 429 -23.30 -26.66 -1.22
CA VAL A 429 -22.82 -26.72 0.17
C VAL A 429 -23.56 -27.81 0.94
N TYR A 430 -24.86 -27.95 0.67
CA TYR A 430 -25.72 -28.93 1.32
C TYR A 430 -26.87 -29.34 0.39
N SER A 431 -27.29 -30.60 0.50
CA SER A 431 -28.50 -31.12 -0.12
C SER A 431 -29.09 -32.22 0.77
N GLY A 432 -30.28 -32.01 1.33
CA GLY A 432 -30.91 -32.98 2.23
C GLY A 432 -32.29 -32.56 2.75
N ALA A 433 -32.81 -33.30 3.71
CA ALA A 433 -34.17 -33.11 4.24
C ALA A 433 -34.30 -31.98 5.28
N VAL A 434 -33.22 -31.62 5.98
CA VAL A 434 -33.22 -30.53 6.96
C VAL A 434 -33.30 -29.19 6.24
N ASN A 435 -34.19 -28.31 6.72
CA ASN A 435 -34.44 -26.99 6.13
C ASN A 435 -33.39 -25.96 6.54
N TYR A 436 -32.16 -26.11 6.05
CA TYR A 436 -31.17 -25.04 6.14
C TYR A 436 -31.42 -23.97 5.08
N ASN A 437 -31.36 -22.69 5.45
CA ASN A 437 -31.70 -21.60 4.53
C ASN A 437 -30.70 -20.44 4.55
N GLU A 438 -31.01 -19.35 5.24
CA GLU A 438 -30.20 -18.13 5.33
C GLU A 438 -28.79 -18.48 5.78
N THR A 439 -27.80 -18.32 4.89
CA THR A 439 -26.43 -18.77 5.14
C THR A 439 -25.41 -17.69 4.79
N GLY A 440 -24.62 -17.29 5.77
CA GLY A 440 -23.46 -16.42 5.58
C GLY A 440 -22.19 -17.24 5.39
N TYR A 441 -21.22 -16.69 4.67
CA TYR A 441 -19.92 -17.32 4.41
C TYR A 441 -18.77 -16.36 4.64
N VAL A 442 -17.63 -16.87 5.10
CA VAL A 442 -16.40 -16.10 5.28
C VAL A 442 -15.19 -16.88 4.78
N ASN A 443 -14.32 -16.17 4.07
CA ASN A 443 -12.98 -16.64 3.72
C ASN A 443 -12.01 -16.35 4.88
N LEU A 444 -11.33 -17.37 5.38
CA LEU A 444 -10.33 -17.25 6.44
C LEU A 444 -8.89 -17.46 5.93
N GLY A 445 -8.70 -17.48 4.61
CA GLY A 445 -7.39 -17.61 3.97
C GLY A 445 -6.86 -19.05 3.87
N GLY A 446 -5.98 -19.28 2.90
CA GLY A 446 -5.38 -20.60 2.64
C GLY A 446 -6.41 -21.66 2.22
N GLY A 447 -7.43 -21.27 1.46
CA GLY A 447 -8.52 -22.15 1.02
C GLY A 447 -9.61 -22.43 2.06
N LEU A 448 -9.43 -21.99 3.31
CA LEU A 448 -10.40 -22.21 4.38
C LEU A 448 -11.60 -21.25 4.26
N PHE A 449 -12.80 -21.80 4.16
CA PHE A 449 -14.06 -21.08 4.28
C PHE A 449 -14.93 -21.69 5.37
N ILE A 450 -15.69 -20.83 6.05
CA ILE A 450 -16.74 -21.24 6.98
C ILE A 450 -18.08 -20.69 6.49
N GLY A 451 -19.09 -21.56 6.48
CA GLY A 451 -20.49 -21.19 6.29
C GLY A 451 -21.25 -21.35 7.60
N ALA A 452 -22.22 -20.49 7.86
CA ALA A 452 -23.13 -20.57 9.00
C ALA A 452 -24.56 -20.43 8.53
N SER A 453 -25.39 -21.44 8.76
CA SER A 453 -26.77 -21.51 8.28
C SER A 453 -27.78 -21.44 9.42
N ARG A 454 -28.84 -20.67 9.19
CA ARG A 454 -30.08 -20.80 9.94
C ARG A 454 -30.68 -22.19 9.73
N VAL A 455 -31.28 -22.72 10.78
CA VAL A 455 -32.06 -23.95 10.76
C VAL A 455 -33.54 -23.58 10.88
N ASP A 456 -34.31 -23.75 9.82
CA ASP A 456 -35.71 -23.31 9.79
C ASP A 456 -36.60 -24.11 10.76
N GLY A 457 -37.57 -23.45 11.37
CA GLY A 457 -38.52 -24.07 12.31
C GLY A 457 -37.93 -24.50 13.66
N ALA A 458 -36.63 -24.34 13.91
CA ALA A 458 -36.00 -24.75 15.16
C ALA A 458 -35.95 -23.58 16.16
N GLY A 459 -36.95 -23.54 17.06
CA GLY A 459 -36.59 -23.25 18.44
C GLY A 459 -35.56 -24.31 18.86
N GLY A 460 -34.38 -23.90 19.28
CA GLY A 460 -33.30 -24.86 19.53
C GLY A 460 -31.91 -24.28 19.72
N GLY A 461 -31.74 -22.96 19.58
CA GLY A 461 -30.46 -22.28 19.84
C GLY A 461 -29.33 -22.74 18.92
N LYS A 462 -29.65 -23.13 17.67
CA LYS A 462 -28.70 -23.77 16.74
C LYS A 462 -28.45 -22.92 15.50
N ILE A 463 -27.18 -22.85 15.12
CA ILE A 463 -26.69 -22.40 13.81
C ILE A 463 -25.85 -23.54 13.26
N ARG A 464 -26.12 -24.02 12.05
CA ARG A 464 -25.35 -25.12 11.44
C ARG A 464 -24.09 -24.57 10.80
N LEU A 465 -22.95 -25.25 10.97
CA LEU A 465 -21.67 -24.80 10.43
C LEU A 465 -21.17 -25.72 9.32
N TRP A 466 -20.59 -25.10 8.29
CA TRP A 466 -20.00 -25.76 7.13
C TRP A 466 -18.55 -25.33 6.98
N ARG A 467 -17.70 -26.23 6.53
CA ARG A 467 -16.28 -25.95 6.27
C ARG A 467 -15.88 -26.39 4.88
N SER A 468 -15.17 -25.52 4.18
CA SER A 468 -14.39 -25.86 2.98
C SER A 468 -12.91 -25.58 3.24
N VAL A 469 -12.02 -26.40 2.70
CA VAL A 469 -10.56 -26.23 2.79
C VAL A 469 -9.90 -26.10 1.41
N ASP A 470 -10.71 -26.03 0.36
CA ASP A 470 -10.31 -26.08 -1.04
C ASP A 470 -10.85 -24.88 -1.84
N GLY A 471 -11.13 -23.76 -1.15
CA GLY A 471 -11.62 -22.56 -1.80
C GLY A 471 -13.10 -22.62 -2.16
N ALA A 472 -13.94 -23.05 -1.23
CA ALA A 472 -15.39 -23.14 -1.40
C ALA A 472 -15.84 -24.11 -2.52
N VAL A 473 -15.01 -25.08 -2.90
CA VAL A 473 -15.34 -26.08 -3.92
C VAL A 473 -16.13 -27.23 -3.31
N THR A 474 -15.59 -27.84 -2.24
CA THR A 474 -16.29 -28.89 -1.48
C THR A 474 -16.53 -28.45 -0.04
N TRP A 475 -17.63 -28.95 0.55
CA TRP A 475 -18.08 -28.53 1.87
C TRP A 475 -18.32 -29.74 2.78
N THR A 476 -17.89 -29.60 4.02
CA THR A 476 -18.06 -30.57 5.10
C THR A 476 -18.95 -29.97 6.16
N ASP A 477 -19.93 -30.74 6.61
CA ASP A 477 -20.72 -30.42 7.79
C ASP A 477 -19.84 -30.58 9.05
N ILE A 478 -19.70 -29.51 9.84
CA ILE A 478 -18.90 -29.52 11.07
C ILE A 478 -19.74 -29.37 12.34
N GLY A 479 -21.05 -29.61 12.24
CA GLY A 479 -21.96 -29.63 13.38
C GLY A 479 -22.62 -28.27 13.66
N ASP A 480 -23.29 -28.20 14.81
CA ASP A 480 -23.92 -26.97 15.27
C ASP A 480 -22.86 -26.06 15.93
N MET A 481 -23.05 -24.74 15.84
CA MET A 481 -22.26 -23.76 16.56
C MET A 481 -22.34 -24.03 18.06
N ASP A 482 -21.20 -24.40 18.64
CA ASP A 482 -21.04 -24.67 20.07
C ASP A 482 -20.26 -23.53 20.73
N GLY A 483 -20.96 -22.74 21.55
CA GLY A 483 -20.39 -21.60 22.26
C GLY A 483 -20.18 -21.89 23.75
N ILE A 484 -19.26 -21.14 24.37
CA ILE A 484 -19.11 -21.09 25.83
C ILE A 484 -20.42 -20.50 26.38
N ALA A 485 -21.34 -21.39 26.77
CA ALA A 485 -22.78 -21.17 26.90
C ALA A 485 -23.52 -20.96 25.56
N GLY A 486 -24.23 -22.01 25.13
CA GLY A 486 -25.10 -21.96 23.94
C GLY A 486 -26.34 -21.08 24.13
N ASP A 487 -27.20 -21.05 23.12
CA ASP A 487 -28.36 -20.15 23.07
C ASP A 487 -29.67 -20.82 23.51
N GLY A 488 -29.58 -21.93 24.25
CA GLY A 488 -30.73 -22.67 24.76
C GLY A 488 -31.64 -23.15 23.64
N THR A 489 -32.93 -22.81 23.72
CA THR A 489 -33.94 -23.12 22.69
C THR A 489 -34.34 -21.90 21.86
N SER A 490 -33.52 -20.85 21.87
CA SER A 490 -33.83 -19.58 21.20
C SER A 490 -33.96 -19.72 19.68
N ILE A 491 -34.71 -18.80 19.09
CA ILE A 491 -34.91 -18.69 17.64
C ILE A 491 -33.78 -17.82 17.07
N LEU A 492 -32.82 -18.47 16.42
CA LEU A 492 -31.66 -17.81 15.82
C LEU A 492 -31.84 -17.66 14.31
N VAL A 493 -31.67 -16.46 13.79
CA VAL A 493 -31.91 -16.16 12.38
C VAL A 493 -30.78 -15.36 11.73
N SER A 494 -30.80 -15.37 10.39
CA SER A 494 -29.98 -14.55 9.51
C SER A 494 -28.49 -14.50 9.90
N PRO A 495 -27.79 -15.63 10.09
CA PRO A 495 -26.37 -15.60 10.43
C PRO A 495 -25.53 -14.92 9.33
N SER A 496 -24.54 -14.13 9.74
CA SER A 496 -23.54 -13.55 8.84
C SER A 496 -22.15 -13.62 9.46
N LEU A 497 -21.13 -13.76 8.62
CA LEU A 497 -19.76 -14.03 9.04
C LEU A 497 -18.81 -13.01 8.43
N THR A 498 -17.89 -12.53 9.24
CA THR A 498 -16.71 -11.77 8.78
C THR A 498 -15.44 -12.30 9.40
N SER A 499 -14.31 -11.81 8.94
CA SER A 499 -13.00 -12.09 9.52
C SER A 499 -12.35 -10.81 10.02
N VAL A 500 -11.67 -10.89 11.16
CA VAL A 500 -10.79 -9.84 11.66
C VAL A 500 -9.40 -10.40 11.85
N VAL A 501 -8.40 -9.52 11.84
CA VAL A 501 -7.01 -9.88 12.05
C VAL A 501 -6.51 -9.10 13.26
N THR A 502 -5.96 -9.81 14.25
CA THR A 502 -5.36 -9.20 15.44
C THR A 502 -4.06 -8.47 15.08
N SER A 503 -3.56 -7.65 16.00
CA SER A 503 -2.26 -6.97 15.87
C SER A 503 -1.08 -7.94 15.70
N SER A 504 -1.21 -9.17 16.19
CA SER A 504 -0.26 -10.28 16.03
C SER A 504 -0.37 -11.01 14.68
N GLY A 505 -1.37 -10.69 13.84
CA GLY A 505 -1.61 -11.34 12.55
C GLY A 505 -2.51 -12.58 12.62
N THR A 506 -3.09 -12.90 13.78
CA THR A 506 -4.02 -14.03 13.93
C THR A 506 -5.38 -13.68 13.34
N VAL A 507 -5.90 -14.57 12.51
CA VAL A 507 -7.22 -14.43 11.90
C VAL A 507 -8.28 -15.03 12.83
N HIS A 508 -9.35 -14.28 13.07
CA HIS A 508 -10.54 -14.75 13.77
C HIS A 508 -11.76 -14.64 12.87
N ALA A 509 -12.63 -15.64 12.92
CA ALA A 509 -13.98 -15.53 12.39
C ALA A 509 -14.87 -14.84 13.43
N VAL A 510 -15.77 -13.98 12.97
CA VAL A 510 -16.79 -13.31 13.78
C VAL A 510 -18.14 -13.65 13.20
N LEU A 511 -18.96 -14.35 13.98
CA LEU A 511 -20.31 -14.77 13.63
C LEU A 511 -21.30 -13.81 14.28
N PHE A 512 -22.10 -13.14 13.46
CA PHE A 512 -23.25 -12.37 13.87
C PHE A 512 -24.52 -13.17 13.63
N TYR A 513 -25.50 -13.05 14.52
CA TYR A 513 -26.83 -13.61 14.33
C TYR A 513 -27.84 -12.86 15.18
N THR A 514 -29.10 -12.94 14.79
CA THR A 514 -30.19 -12.32 15.55
C THR A 514 -30.92 -13.38 16.35
N ASP A 515 -30.98 -13.19 17.67
CA ASP A 515 -31.79 -13.98 18.58
C ASP A 515 -33.14 -13.29 18.77
N ARG A 516 -34.19 -13.83 18.14
CA ARG A 516 -35.55 -13.29 18.20
C ARG A 516 -36.27 -13.65 19.51
N THR A 517 -35.78 -14.62 20.27
CA THR A 517 -36.33 -14.97 21.59
C THR A 517 -35.89 -13.97 22.64
N THR A 518 -34.60 -13.62 22.66
CA THR A 518 -34.07 -12.58 23.57
C THR A 518 -34.16 -11.18 22.98
N THR A 519 -34.62 -11.04 21.73
CA THR A 519 -34.72 -9.78 20.98
C THR A 519 -33.40 -9.01 20.91
N GLN A 520 -32.32 -9.73 20.57
CA GLN A 520 -30.97 -9.16 20.50
C GLN A 520 -30.24 -9.57 19.23
N LEU A 521 -29.57 -8.60 18.63
CA LEU A 521 -28.48 -8.85 17.71
C LEU A 521 -27.22 -9.16 18.52
N VAL A 522 -26.56 -10.27 18.22
CA VAL A 522 -25.39 -10.72 18.96
C VAL A 522 -24.25 -11.18 18.06
N TYR A 523 -23.05 -11.26 18.61
CA TYR A 523 -21.92 -11.88 17.94
C TYR A 523 -21.09 -12.81 18.84
N ARG A 524 -20.36 -13.72 18.18
CA ARG A 524 -19.33 -14.58 18.78
C ARG A 524 -18.08 -14.55 17.91
N THR A 525 -16.94 -14.87 18.50
CA THR A 525 -15.65 -14.96 17.81
C THR A 525 -15.02 -16.33 17.99
N ILE A 526 -14.17 -16.72 17.04
CA ILE A 526 -13.36 -17.93 17.14
C ILE A 526 -12.07 -17.76 16.34
N ALA A 527 -10.94 -18.24 16.89
CA ALA A 527 -9.67 -18.24 16.18
C ALA A 527 -9.69 -19.22 15.01
N ARG A 528 -9.10 -18.83 13.87
CA ARG A 528 -9.01 -19.65 12.65
C ARG A 528 -8.51 -21.08 12.90
N ASN A 529 -7.54 -21.24 13.80
CA ASN A 529 -6.92 -22.54 14.07
C ASN A 529 -7.92 -23.57 14.63
N ASN A 530 -8.96 -23.13 15.36
CA ASN A 530 -9.99 -24.01 15.90
C ASN A 530 -10.99 -24.49 14.85
N LEU A 531 -10.98 -23.87 13.67
CA LEU A 531 -11.87 -24.20 12.56
C LEU A 531 -11.22 -25.11 11.51
N LEU A 532 -9.90 -25.30 11.57
CA LEU A 532 -9.18 -26.22 10.68
C LEU A 532 -9.56 -27.69 10.92
N PRO A 533 -9.33 -28.60 9.94
CA PRO A 533 -9.46 -30.03 10.16
C PRO A 533 -8.67 -30.50 11.40
N GLY A 534 -9.32 -31.28 12.27
CA GLY A 534 -8.75 -31.72 13.55
C GLY A 534 -8.84 -30.69 14.69
N GLY A 535 -9.26 -29.45 14.40
CA GLY A 535 -9.61 -28.48 15.43
C GLY A 535 -10.94 -28.81 16.12
N THR A 536 -11.14 -28.23 17.30
CA THR A 536 -12.38 -28.33 18.07
C THR A 536 -13.07 -26.96 18.08
N PRO A 537 -14.08 -26.72 17.23
CA PRO A 537 -14.74 -25.43 17.17
C PRO A 537 -15.44 -25.10 18.48
N LYS A 538 -14.92 -24.10 19.19
CA LYS A 538 -15.52 -23.52 20.41
C LYS A 538 -15.58 -22.02 20.27
N TRP A 539 -16.79 -21.50 20.15
CA TRP A 539 -17.03 -20.08 19.97
C TRP A 539 -17.02 -19.36 21.31
N SER A 540 -16.59 -18.10 21.31
CA SER A 540 -16.64 -17.23 22.48
C SER A 540 -18.05 -17.15 23.07
N ALA A 541 -18.16 -16.65 24.30
CA ALA A 541 -19.45 -16.21 24.82
C ALA A 541 -20.09 -15.19 23.84
N ARG A 542 -21.42 -15.20 23.74
CA ARG A 542 -22.15 -14.22 22.92
C ARG A 542 -22.05 -12.84 23.53
N THR A 543 -21.93 -11.83 22.69
CA THR A 543 -21.95 -10.42 23.08
C THR A 543 -23.11 -9.73 22.38
N GLY A 544 -23.96 -9.06 23.14
CA GLY A 544 -25.07 -8.25 22.61
C GLY A 544 -24.57 -6.96 21.96
N ILE A 545 -25.16 -6.60 20.82
CA ILE A 545 -24.81 -5.40 20.04
C ILE A 545 -25.97 -4.40 20.06
N TYR A 546 -27.16 -4.87 19.71
CA TYR A 546 -28.33 -4.02 19.47
C TYR A 546 -29.61 -4.76 19.83
N SER A 547 -30.67 -4.03 20.16
CA SER A 547 -32.01 -4.60 20.28
C SER A 547 -32.54 -5.05 18.92
N ALA A 548 -33.24 -6.17 18.90
CA ALA A 548 -33.80 -6.77 17.68
C ALA A 548 -35.24 -7.27 17.95
N PRO A 549 -36.21 -6.36 18.14
CA PRO A 549 -37.60 -6.72 18.36
C PRO A 549 -38.21 -7.41 17.14
N ASN A 550 -39.28 -8.19 17.35
CA ASN A 550 -40.12 -8.74 16.28
C ASN A 550 -39.32 -9.53 15.22
N LEU A 551 -39.53 -9.26 13.92
CA LEU A 551 -38.87 -9.94 12.80
C LEU A 551 -37.55 -9.28 12.37
N SER A 552 -36.90 -8.52 13.25
CA SER A 552 -35.58 -7.93 13.00
C SER A 552 -34.53 -8.98 12.60
N GLY A 553 -33.47 -8.54 11.90
CA GLY A 553 -32.29 -9.32 11.57
C GLY A 553 -31.56 -8.86 10.31
N TYR A 554 -31.04 -9.82 9.55
CA TYR A 554 -30.41 -9.63 8.23
C TYR A 554 -29.21 -8.69 8.28
N GLN A 555 -28.36 -8.88 9.29
CA GLN A 555 -27.20 -8.04 9.48
C GLN A 555 -26.08 -8.34 8.47
N SER A 556 -25.41 -7.28 8.04
CA SER A 556 -24.29 -7.31 7.11
C SER A 556 -23.22 -6.31 7.56
N HIS A 557 -21.99 -6.50 7.10
CA HIS A 557 -20.85 -5.80 7.67
C HIS A 557 -19.74 -5.54 6.65
N VAL A 558 -18.94 -4.53 6.96
CA VAL A 558 -17.68 -4.15 6.31
C VAL A 558 -16.61 -4.06 7.40
N VAL A 559 -15.40 -4.54 7.10
CA VAL A 559 -14.26 -4.48 8.04
C VAL A 559 -13.28 -3.43 7.58
N ILE A 560 -12.94 -2.49 8.46
CA ILE A 560 -11.95 -1.43 8.22
C ILE A 560 -10.95 -1.44 9.38
N GLY A 561 -9.73 -1.89 9.12
CA GLY A 561 -8.72 -2.08 10.17
C GLY A 561 -9.23 -3.02 11.27
N SER A 562 -9.30 -2.52 12.51
CA SER A 562 -9.82 -3.25 13.68
C SER A 562 -11.30 -3.03 13.96
N ARG A 563 -12.02 -2.31 13.08
CA ARG A 563 -13.43 -1.98 13.25
C ARG A 563 -14.28 -2.82 12.32
N ILE A 564 -15.36 -3.39 12.86
CA ILE A 564 -16.42 -3.98 12.08
C ILE A 564 -17.56 -2.96 12.05
N LEU A 565 -17.85 -2.41 10.88
CA LEU A 565 -18.99 -1.56 10.64
C LEU A 565 -20.15 -2.44 10.20
N GLY A 566 -21.27 -2.37 10.92
CA GLY A 566 -22.42 -3.23 10.69
C GLY A 566 -23.68 -2.45 10.39
N SER A 567 -24.58 -3.10 9.66
CA SER A 567 -25.96 -2.69 9.43
C SER A 567 -26.85 -3.88 9.73
N PHE A 568 -28.04 -3.63 10.27
CA PHE A 568 -29.11 -4.62 10.36
C PHE A 568 -30.47 -3.96 10.23
N PHE A 569 -31.49 -4.76 9.96
CA PHE A 569 -32.85 -4.29 9.77
C PHE A 569 -33.63 -4.52 11.06
N ARG A 570 -34.16 -3.44 11.63
CA ARG A 570 -34.86 -3.45 12.90
C ARG A 570 -36.33 -3.10 12.70
N GLU A 571 -37.23 -4.00 13.04
CA GLU A 571 -38.65 -3.71 13.02
C GLU A 571 -39.04 -2.75 14.15
N ILE A 572 -39.80 -1.72 13.80
CA ILE A 572 -40.40 -0.78 14.76
C ILE A 572 -41.86 -1.15 15.02
N THR A 573 -42.55 -1.57 13.96
CA THR A 573 -43.92 -2.09 14.04
C THR A 573 -43.97 -3.41 13.28
N PHE A 574 -44.41 -4.46 13.97
CA PHE A 574 -44.47 -5.82 13.43
C PHE A 574 -45.09 -5.82 12.02
N ASN A 575 -44.34 -6.33 11.04
CA ASN A 575 -44.79 -6.53 9.66
C ASN A 575 -45.21 -5.24 8.90
N VAL A 576 -44.89 -4.03 9.40
CA VAL A 576 -45.32 -2.76 8.76
C VAL A 576 -44.18 -1.78 8.58
N LEU A 577 -43.36 -1.60 9.63
CA LEU A 577 -42.33 -0.58 9.65
C LEU A 577 -41.02 -1.17 10.13
N ALA A 578 -39.99 -1.01 9.32
CA ALA A 578 -38.62 -1.39 9.64
C ALA A 578 -37.66 -0.26 9.29
N GLU A 579 -36.55 -0.20 10.00
CA GLU A 579 -35.46 0.73 9.74
C GLU A 579 -34.15 -0.02 9.55
N ILE A 580 -33.20 0.62 8.88
CA ILE A 580 -31.84 0.11 8.74
C ILE A 580 -30.98 0.80 9.79
N ALA A 581 -30.67 0.10 10.87
CA ALA A 581 -29.82 0.61 11.93
C ALA A 581 -28.38 0.18 11.73
N GLN A 582 -27.44 1.07 12.03
CA GLN A 582 -26.02 0.78 11.97
C GLN A 582 -25.38 0.73 13.35
N TRP A 583 -24.27 -0.01 13.44
CA TRP A 583 -23.51 -0.24 14.66
C TRP A 583 -22.05 -0.47 14.33
N GLU A 584 -21.21 -0.42 15.37
CA GLU A 584 -19.80 -0.74 15.26
C GLU A 584 -19.42 -1.73 16.34
N VAL A 585 -18.60 -2.71 15.97
CA VAL A 585 -17.93 -3.60 16.92
C VAL A 585 -16.44 -3.31 16.88
N PHE A 586 -15.90 -2.96 18.05
CA PHE A 586 -14.47 -2.94 18.31
C PHE A 586 -14.10 -4.29 18.92
N HIS A 587 -13.44 -5.15 18.14
CA HIS A 587 -13.09 -6.47 18.64
C HIS A 587 -11.94 -6.44 19.67
N GLY A 588 -11.23 -5.30 19.79
CA GLY A 588 -10.08 -5.13 20.67
C GLY A 588 -8.97 -6.14 20.39
N ASP A 589 -8.13 -6.41 21.39
CA ASP A 589 -7.13 -7.47 21.29
C ASP A 589 -7.77 -8.83 21.61
N LEU A 590 -8.29 -9.50 20.58
CA LEU A 590 -8.73 -10.90 20.71
C LEU A 590 -7.54 -11.79 21.06
N PRO A 591 -7.71 -12.79 21.95
CA PRO A 591 -6.63 -13.69 22.30
C PRO A 591 -6.25 -14.58 21.12
N ASP A 592 -4.95 -14.82 20.96
CA ASP A 592 -4.39 -15.75 19.98
C ASP A 592 -4.68 -17.20 20.38
N TYR A 593 -4.76 -17.47 21.69
CA TYR A 593 -5.23 -18.73 22.25
C TYR A 593 -6.09 -18.46 23.49
N GLN A 594 -7.19 -19.20 23.62
CA GLN A 594 -8.04 -19.20 24.80
C GLN A 594 -8.47 -20.64 25.09
N SER A 595 -8.31 -21.08 26.34
CA SER A 595 -8.79 -22.38 26.79
C SER A 595 -10.29 -22.38 27.09
N ASP A 596 -10.90 -23.55 27.16
CA ASP A 596 -12.16 -23.73 27.87
C ASP A 596 -11.98 -23.52 29.39
N TRP A 597 -13.10 -23.35 30.09
CA TRP A 597 -13.14 -23.34 31.55
C TRP A 597 -12.79 -24.73 32.11
N THR A 598 -11.62 -24.84 32.73
CA THR A 598 -11.05 -26.08 33.27
C THR A 598 -11.24 -26.13 34.77
N ALA A 599 -11.80 -27.22 35.30
CA ALA A 599 -11.98 -27.39 36.74
C ALA A 599 -10.61 -27.44 37.45
N VAL A 600 -10.46 -26.67 38.52
CA VAL A 600 -9.21 -26.56 39.28
C VAL A 600 -9.41 -26.84 40.77
N VAL A 601 -8.41 -27.46 41.38
CA VAL A 601 -8.32 -27.77 42.82
C VAL A 601 -6.99 -27.25 43.38
N PRO A 602 -6.81 -27.22 44.72
CA PRO A 602 -5.64 -26.59 45.34
C PRO A 602 -4.35 -27.38 45.10
N SER A 603 -3.22 -26.69 45.21
CA SER A 603 -1.86 -27.28 45.20
C SER A 603 -1.60 -28.23 44.02
N THR A 604 -2.14 -27.91 42.84
CA THR A 604 -2.11 -28.77 41.65
C THR A 604 -1.59 -27.99 40.44
N GLN A 605 -0.81 -28.66 39.59
CA GLN A 605 -0.31 -28.08 38.34
C GLN A 605 -1.20 -28.50 37.16
N TYR A 606 -1.60 -27.52 36.36
CA TYR A 606 -2.36 -27.70 35.11
C TYR A 606 -1.50 -27.31 33.91
N THR A 607 -1.68 -27.99 32.79
CA THR A 607 -0.94 -27.75 31.54
C THR A 607 -1.91 -27.41 30.42
N PHE A 608 -1.68 -26.27 29.77
CA PHE A 608 -2.48 -25.78 28.64
C PHE A 608 -1.59 -25.67 27.41
N THR A 609 -1.86 -26.48 26.37
CA THR A 609 -1.10 -26.42 25.11
C THR A 609 -1.70 -25.35 24.20
N HIS A 610 -0.92 -24.33 23.86
CA HIS A 610 -1.46 -23.14 23.17
C HIS A 610 -1.33 -23.18 21.64
N GLY A 611 -0.43 -24.02 21.09
CA GLY A 611 -0.30 -24.19 19.62
C GLY A 611 0.07 -22.92 18.85
N LEU A 612 0.66 -21.93 19.53
CA LEU A 612 1.06 -20.66 18.93
C LEU A 612 2.45 -20.77 18.30
N GLN A 613 2.75 -19.90 17.34
CA GLN A 613 4.03 -19.91 16.61
C GLN A 613 5.26 -19.62 17.49
N ARG A 614 5.05 -18.99 18.66
CA ARG A 614 6.08 -18.71 19.68
C ARG A 614 5.42 -18.60 21.05
N ALA A 615 6.24 -18.52 22.09
CA ALA A 615 5.77 -18.26 23.44
C ALA A 615 4.98 -16.93 23.51
N PRO A 616 3.77 -16.92 24.09
CA PRO A 616 2.98 -15.68 24.22
C PRO A 616 3.65 -14.70 25.17
N ARG A 617 3.53 -13.39 24.88
CA ARG A 617 4.07 -12.32 25.73
C ARG A 617 3.13 -11.91 26.85
N LYS A 618 1.83 -12.13 26.66
CA LYS A 618 0.78 -11.82 27.64
C LYS A 618 -0.02 -13.09 27.91
N VAL A 619 -0.21 -13.39 29.19
CA VAL A 619 -1.07 -14.47 29.67
C VAL A 619 -1.98 -13.90 30.74
N VAL A 620 -3.27 -14.16 30.61
CA VAL A 620 -4.28 -13.83 31.62
C VAL A 620 -4.95 -15.13 32.03
N VAL A 621 -4.95 -15.39 33.34
CA VAL A 621 -5.70 -16.48 33.95
C VAL A 621 -6.89 -15.88 34.67
N GLU A 622 -8.08 -16.39 34.36
CA GLU A 622 -9.33 -15.97 34.98
C GLU A 622 -9.91 -17.12 35.80
N PHE A 623 -10.55 -16.79 36.92
CA PHE A 623 -11.26 -17.70 37.81
C PHE A 623 -12.77 -17.44 37.74
N ALA A 624 -13.54 -18.52 37.79
CA ALA A 624 -14.97 -18.50 38.01
C ALA A 624 -15.40 -19.66 38.91
N THR A 625 -16.53 -19.50 39.59
CA THR A 625 -17.13 -20.55 40.42
C THR A 625 -17.92 -21.58 39.60
N THR A 626 -18.31 -21.23 38.37
CA THR A 626 -19.00 -22.10 37.41
C THR A 626 -18.32 -22.05 36.04
N ASN A 627 -18.49 -23.09 35.23
CA ASN A 627 -17.97 -23.17 33.86
C ASN A 627 -19.00 -22.77 32.79
N ALA A 628 -20.28 -23.06 33.02
CA ALA A 628 -21.37 -22.69 32.14
C ALA A 628 -21.85 -21.27 32.49
N SER A 629 -21.58 -20.30 31.62
CA SER A 629 -21.98 -18.89 31.78
C SER A 629 -21.52 -18.26 33.12
N PRO A 630 -20.21 -18.10 33.36
CA PRO A 630 -19.77 -17.41 34.56
C PRO A 630 -20.26 -15.95 34.53
N GLY A 631 -21.22 -15.61 35.40
CA GLY A 631 -21.77 -14.26 35.49
C GLY A 631 -20.79 -13.24 36.06
N GLN A 632 -19.79 -13.70 36.81
CA GLN A 632 -18.62 -12.93 37.21
C GLN A 632 -17.37 -13.79 37.03
N THR A 633 -16.32 -13.16 36.52
CA THR A 633 -14.98 -13.72 36.43
C THR A 633 -14.01 -12.82 37.18
N TYR A 634 -12.95 -13.41 37.71
CA TYR A 634 -11.93 -12.70 38.46
C TYR A 634 -10.55 -12.99 37.90
N VAL A 635 -9.69 -11.99 37.84
CA VAL A 635 -8.29 -12.22 37.44
C VAL A 635 -7.59 -13.01 38.54
N VAL A 636 -6.84 -14.04 38.14
CA VAL A 636 -6.00 -14.84 39.02
C VAL A 636 -4.62 -14.22 39.05
N GLN A 637 -4.19 -13.83 40.24
CA GLN A 637 -2.82 -13.39 40.52
C GLN A 637 -2.25 -14.25 41.63
N ALA A 638 -0.94 -14.47 41.62
CA ALA A 638 -0.26 -15.11 42.72
C ALA A 638 -0.35 -14.22 43.97
N SER A 639 -1.07 -14.70 44.98
CA SER A 639 -1.30 -13.99 46.23
C SER A 639 -1.04 -14.93 47.41
N TYR A 640 -1.29 -14.41 48.61
CA TYR A 640 -0.94 -15.09 49.85
C TYR A 640 -1.99 -14.81 50.94
N PHE A 641 -2.25 -15.82 51.78
CA PHE A 641 -2.98 -15.66 53.02
C PHE A 641 -2.40 -16.52 54.14
N ASN A 642 -2.74 -16.17 55.37
CA ASN A 642 -2.43 -16.94 56.56
C ASN A 642 -3.72 -17.18 57.37
N ASP A 643 -3.99 -18.44 57.65
CA ASP A 643 -5.13 -18.91 58.47
C ASP A 643 -4.67 -19.81 59.64
N GLY A 644 -3.45 -19.57 60.14
CA GLY A 644 -2.71 -20.44 61.04
C GLY A 644 -1.52 -21.13 60.38
N ALA A 645 -1.40 -21.05 59.05
CA ALA A 645 -0.23 -21.49 58.28
C ALA A 645 -0.04 -20.61 57.03
N ASN A 646 1.20 -20.54 56.53
CA ASN A 646 1.54 -19.79 55.32
C ASN A 646 0.98 -20.51 54.08
N LYS A 647 0.07 -19.85 53.34
CA LYS A 647 -0.63 -20.45 52.18
C LYS A 647 -0.65 -19.52 50.98
N GLY A 648 -0.41 -20.08 49.79
CA GLY A 648 -0.63 -19.37 48.53
C GLY A 648 -2.12 -19.30 48.17
N SER A 649 -2.55 -18.21 47.52
CA SER A 649 -3.86 -18.08 46.87
C SER A 649 -3.67 -17.71 45.40
N GLY A 650 -4.57 -18.17 44.54
CA GLY A 650 -4.47 -17.98 43.10
C GLY A 650 -3.50 -18.99 42.47
N ALA A 651 -2.72 -18.55 41.48
CA ALA A 651 -1.80 -19.43 40.79
C ALA A 651 -0.52 -18.72 40.31
N GLN A 652 0.55 -19.49 40.25
CA GLN A 652 1.78 -19.14 39.53
C GLN A 652 1.67 -19.59 38.07
N VAL A 653 2.28 -18.84 37.15
CA VAL A 653 2.24 -19.13 35.71
C VAL A 653 3.67 -19.26 35.18
N ALA A 654 3.95 -20.36 34.47
CA ALA A 654 5.17 -20.52 33.69
C ALA A 654 4.81 -20.72 32.21
N ILE A 655 5.60 -20.08 31.33
CA ILE A 655 5.35 -20.05 29.89
C ILE A 655 6.54 -20.72 29.20
N ASN A 656 6.27 -21.65 28.29
CA ASN A 656 7.28 -22.20 27.40
C ASN A 656 6.84 -22.03 25.92
N GLY A 657 7.60 -22.59 24.98
CA GLY A 657 7.31 -22.41 23.54
C GLY A 657 6.00 -23.03 23.05
N THR A 658 5.39 -23.96 23.81
CA THR A 658 4.21 -24.71 23.38
C THR A 658 3.09 -24.80 24.44
N GLN A 659 3.40 -24.53 25.70
CA GLN A 659 2.54 -24.76 26.85
C GLN A 659 2.58 -23.60 27.86
N ILE A 660 1.48 -23.46 28.58
CA ILE A 660 1.34 -22.63 29.78
C ILE A 660 1.10 -23.58 30.95
N LEU A 661 1.93 -23.49 31.97
CA LEU A 661 1.80 -24.24 33.21
C LEU A 661 1.19 -23.31 34.27
N VAL A 662 0.12 -23.76 34.92
CA VAL A 662 -0.59 -23.01 35.96
C VAL A 662 -0.59 -23.83 37.24
N GLY A 663 0.15 -23.37 38.26
CA GLY A 663 0.25 -24.04 39.56
C GLY A 663 -0.60 -23.34 40.61
N THR A 664 -1.66 -23.99 41.10
CA THR A 664 -2.59 -23.41 42.07
C THR A 664 -2.03 -23.40 43.49
N GLY A 665 -2.39 -22.38 44.27
CA GLY A 665 -2.13 -22.31 45.71
C GLY A 665 -3.07 -23.19 46.53
N ALA A 666 -3.05 -23.02 47.86
CA ALA A 666 -3.97 -23.71 48.78
C ALA A 666 -5.42 -23.21 48.66
N ALA A 667 -5.60 -21.98 48.15
CA ALA A 667 -6.86 -21.51 47.59
C ALA A 667 -6.68 -21.27 46.09
N VAL A 668 -7.62 -21.70 45.27
CA VAL A 668 -7.61 -21.44 43.82
C VAL A 668 -7.95 -19.98 43.52
N TRP A 669 -8.65 -19.28 44.42
CA TRP A 669 -8.82 -17.82 44.35
C TRP A 669 -9.31 -17.26 45.70
N GLY A 670 -8.97 -16.00 46.00
CA GLY A 670 -9.40 -15.27 47.19
C GLY A 670 -8.46 -15.42 48.40
N THR A 671 -8.24 -14.34 49.12
CA THR A 671 -7.42 -14.28 50.35
C THR A 671 -8.25 -13.93 51.59
N ALA A 672 -9.46 -13.39 51.39
CA ALA A 672 -10.29 -12.72 52.39
C ALA A 672 -9.72 -11.38 52.90
N TYR A 673 -8.82 -10.73 52.17
CA TYR A 673 -8.17 -9.47 52.61
C TYR A 673 -8.60 -8.22 51.83
N PHE A 674 -9.32 -8.36 50.71
CA PHE A 674 -9.65 -7.24 49.83
C PHE A 674 -11.14 -6.87 49.89
N GLY A 675 -11.43 -5.57 50.05
CA GLY A 675 -12.79 -5.06 50.14
C GLY A 675 -13.68 -5.40 48.94
N GLY A 676 -14.98 -5.57 49.18
CA GLY A 676 -15.96 -5.91 48.15
C GLY A 676 -15.97 -7.39 47.79
N ILE A 677 -15.18 -7.79 46.80
CA ILE A 677 -15.27 -9.09 46.13
C ILE A 677 -14.47 -10.23 46.80
N ASP A 678 -13.60 -9.93 47.76
CA ASP A 678 -12.72 -10.89 48.45
C ASP A 678 -12.59 -10.57 49.95
N THR A 679 -13.72 -10.35 50.60
CA THR A 679 -13.80 -9.91 52.01
C THR A 679 -13.79 -11.06 53.01
N SER A 680 -14.21 -12.25 52.59
CA SER A 680 -14.31 -13.45 53.44
C SER A 680 -14.06 -14.74 52.65
N THR A 681 -13.53 -14.62 51.44
CA THR A 681 -13.63 -15.67 50.43
C THR A 681 -12.29 -16.35 50.19
N ARG A 682 -12.27 -17.69 50.26
CA ARG A 682 -11.11 -18.53 49.96
C ARG A 682 -11.59 -19.79 49.26
N TYR A 683 -11.69 -19.74 47.93
CA TYR A 683 -12.19 -20.89 47.17
C TYR A 683 -11.14 -21.98 47.08
N THR A 684 -11.52 -23.21 47.42
CA THR A 684 -10.69 -24.41 47.24
C THR A 684 -11.06 -25.20 45.99
N SER A 685 -12.01 -24.72 45.19
CA SER A 685 -12.33 -25.27 43.88
C SER A 685 -13.01 -24.23 43.00
N GLY A 686 -13.04 -24.49 41.70
CA GLY A 686 -13.75 -23.70 40.71
C GLY A 686 -13.17 -23.98 39.34
N TYR A 687 -13.14 -22.97 38.47
CA TYR A 687 -12.72 -23.13 37.08
C TYR A 687 -11.76 -22.03 36.68
N TYR A 688 -10.72 -22.40 35.93
CA TYR A 688 -9.81 -21.46 35.30
C TYR A 688 -10.00 -21.40 33.79
N ARG A 689 -9.81 -20.20 33.22
CA ARG A 689 -9.66 -19.97 31.79
C ARG A 689 -8.34 -19.25 31.53
N VAL A 690 -7.58 -19.72 30.56
CA VAL A 690 -6.29 -19.13 30.18
C VAL A 690 -6.45 -18.47 28.81
N SER A 691 -6.15 -17.18 28.72
CA SER A 691 -6.12 -16.41 27.47
C SER A 691 -4.73 -15.85 27.22
N THR A 692 -4.24 -15.89 25.98
CA THR A 692 -2.89 -15.43 25.63
C THR A 692 -2.81 -14.60 24.37
N TRP A 693 -1.76 -13.76 24.31
CA TRP A 693 -1.47 -12.87 23.18
C TRP A 693 0.03 -12.89 22.83
N LEU A 694 0.35 -12.82 21.53
CA LEU A 694 1.65 -13.07 20.89
C LEU A 694 2.69 -11.95 20.88
#